data_AF-A0A4P5XYN4-F1
#
_entry.id   AF-A0A4P5XYN4-F1
#
_cell.length_a   1.000
_cell.length_b   1.000
_cell.length_c   1.000
_cell.angle_alpha   90.00
_cell.angle_beta   90.00
_cell.angle_gamma   90.00
#
_symmetry.space_group_name_H-M   'P 1'
#
loop_
_entity.id
_entity.type
_entity.pdbx_description
1 polymer ?
#
loop_
_entity_poly.entity_id
_entity_poly.type
_entity_poly.pdbx_seq_one_letter_code
_entity_poly.pdbx_strand_id
1 'polypeptide(L)'
;MSVAVAAGSICSGVMAQSTAVQWTVASGGNGHWYEAVRDQGAICWGYAKLKCEELGGHLATLTSPNEREFVRSQLASGPWYFLGGYQDLSALDFIEPDGGWRWVTGEPWTPLWAEGQPENGGGNQDTVCIYNFGIHDVAQCEEQGGGWRYYVIEWSADCNSDGIVDYGQILSGQLADTNANNIPDCCEFHSSYASAVMASNPSSYWRFEETSGAVLNEVSAGLPGTVCGTISRTSSSATSELGNCYQFSSGAVEIPFSTATQSSSTFTLEVWARSTVELNAPQHIIGIGRDVSPGSTHFWKFNSAVNCGYGGSNNEVSVSWLHPNVTGDWHHYVATFDLPNNFAGFYTDGKLVETSTWPTNPIPTITEPMKIGMHYSHNFYPYYFQGEIDEVAVYQRALTSAEIRGHYCASGFKSGACCPTDINNDSLTDSQDLCILLSSWETTGMESGADIDGDENVDGHDLGMLLGGWGSCVPEGSPPWATVLEWLPNEAVVTDANLRAAITATNLPWRVLDNGTNIEMLLVPGGNFMMGCSASNQSGCDSDENPLHQVTLTNAFYIGKTEVTQAQWTAKMGSNPSHFSGNFDSPSRPVENVSWNMITAAGGFNSATGLRLPTEAEWEFAYRAGTTTAFHNYPSQPTGFNDDTFLNNIAWYSINADDQTHAVGGKLANALGLHDMSGNVWEFCHDWHGAYSSDNVTNPTGPTTGTFRMLRGGNWSNQFGAKFCRASQRGLFTPDFIYNGAGFRAARNP
;
A
#
# COMPACT_ATOMS: atom_id res chain seq x y z
N MET A 1 -54.64 -36.55 2.45
CA MET A 1 -54.49 -35.80 1.19
C MET A 1 -53.11 -36.09 0.65
N SER A 2 -53.09 -36.72 -0.52
CA SER A 2 -51.98 -37.07 -1.42
C SER A 2 -51.20 -35.81 -1.88
N VAL A 3 -49.93 -35.83 -2.32
CA VAL A 3 -49.20 -36.77 -3.21
C VAL A 3 -47.68 -36.72 -2.88
N ALA A 4 -47.02 -37.86 -2.96
CA ALA A 4 -45.56 -38.06 -2.95
C ALA A 4 -45.07 -38.48 -4.35
N VAL A 5 -43.83 -38.18 -4.75
CA VAL A 5 -42.95 -38.94 -5.70
C VAL A 5 -41.52 -38.37 -5.58
N ALA A 6 -40.38 -39.08 -5.61
CA ALA A 6 -39.98 -40.45 -5.29
C ALA A 6 -38.43 -40.49 -5.33
N ALA A 7 -37.87 -41.41 -4.54
CA ALA A 7 -36.44 -41.73 -4.45
C ALA A 7 -35.92 -42.57 -5.63
N GLY A 8 -34.59 -42.58 -5.80
CA GLY A 8 -33.83 -43.52 -6.64
C GLY A 8 -32.50 -43.96 -6.00
N SER A 9 -32.58 -44.80 -4.95
CA SER A 9 -31.80 -46.02 -4.63
C SER A 9 -30.45 -46.35 -5.33
N ILE A 10 -29.38 -46.96 -4.76
CA ILE A 10 -28.80 -47.30 -3.42
C ILE A 10 -27.34 -47.74 -3.70
N CYS A 11 -26.37 -47.33 -2.87
CA CYS A 11 -25.19 -48.08 -2.34
C CYS A 11 -24.28 -47.06 -1.64
N SER A 12 -23.84 -47.12 -0.38
CA SER A 12 -23.95 -48.08 0.72
C SER A 12 -23.54 -47.31 2.00
N GLY A 13 -24.35 -47.41 3.06
CA GLY A 13 -24.00 -47.19 4.48
C GLY A 13 -23.19 -45.96 4.90
N VAL A 14 -23.85 -44.87 5.30
CA VAL A 14 -23.25 -43.83 6.16
C VAL A 14 -23.90 -43.93 7.55
N MET A 15 -23.13 -44.38 8.55
CA MET A 15 -23.51 -44.33 9.96
C MET A 15 -23.04 -42.99 10.55
N ALA A 16 -23.98 -42.24 11.13
CA ALA A 16 -23.84 -41.07 12.02
C ALA A 16 -22.52 -40.26 11.95
N GLN A 17 -22.47 -39.25 11.07
CA GLN A 17 -21.53 -38.12 11.19
C GLN A 17 -21.97 -37.20 12.34
N SER A 18 -21.02 -36.71 13.15
CA SER A 18 -21.29 -35.58 14.04
C SER A 18 -21.54 -34.34 13.20
N THR A 19 -22.54 -33.53 13.52
CA THR A 19 -22.76 -32.23 12.86
C THR A 19 -21.65 -31.25 13.23
N ALA A 20 -21.17 -30.46 12.27
CA ALA A 20 -20.26 -29.35 12.52
C ALA A 20 -20.80 -28.40 13.63
N VAL A 21 -19.90 -27.92 14.48
CA VAL A 21 -20.23 -27.05 15.63
C VAL A 21 -19.34 -25.82 15.64
N GLN A 22 -19.94 -24.65 15.82
CA GLN A 22 -19.19 -23.39 15.94
C GLN A 22 -18.67 -23.16 17.35
N TRP A 23 -17.40 -22.76 17.48
CA TRP A 23 -16.89 -22.18 18.73
C TRP A 23 -17.17 -20.68 18.75
N THR A 24 -18.39 -20.31 19.13
CA THR A 24 -18.86 -18.92 18.98
C THR A 24 -18.00 -17.91 19.76
N VAL A 25 -17.81 -16.72 19.20
CA VAL A 25 -17.15 -15.59 19.87
C VAL A 25 -17.87 -15.22 21.18
N ALA A 26 -19.20 -15.32 21.21
CA ALA A 26 -20.01 -15.09 22.40
C ALA A 26 -19.70 -16.08 23.55
N SER A 27 -19.22 -17.29 23.22
CA SER A 27 -18.73 -18.29 24.17
C SER A 27 -17.22 -18.20 24.46
N GLY A 28 -16.56 -17.12 24.02
CA GLY A 28 -15.12 -16.92 24.18
C GLY A 28 -14.26 -17.69 23.17
N GLY A 29 -14.85 -18.11 22.04
CA GLY A 29 -14.16 -18.81 20.95
C GLY A 29 -13.71 -17.91 19.82
N ASN A 30 -13.09 -18.51 18.81
CA ASN A 30 -12.56 -17.87 17.60
C ASN A 30 -13.60 -17.71 16.47
N GLY A 31 -14.83 -18.23 16.64
CA GLY A 31 -15.87 -18.18 15.61
C GLY A 31 -15.75 -19.29 14.55
N HIS A 32 -14.71 -20.12 14.62
CA HIS A 32 -14.47 -21.22 13.67
C HIS A 32 -15.47 -22.35 13.88
N TRP A 33 -15.64 -23.17 12.84
CA TRP A 33 -16.49 -24.36 12.85
C TRP A 33 -15.64 -25.62 12.84
N TYR A 34 -16.02 -26.61 13.63
CA TYR A 34 -15.28 -27.87 13.77
C TYR A 34 -16.20 -29.06 13.55
N GLU A 35 -15.70 -30.09 12.85
CA GLU A 35 -16.38 -31.37 12.72
C GLU A 35 -15.41 -32.54 12.92
N ALA A 36 -15.85 -33.54 13.68
CA ALA A 36 -15.12 -34.79 13.86
C ALA A 36 -15.56 -35.80 12.80
N VAL A 37 -14.70 -36.04 11.81
CA VAL A 37 -15.04 -36.88 10.67
C VAL A 37 -14.49 -38.29 10.85
N ARG A 38 -15.29 -39.28 10.44
CA ARG A 38 -14.89 -40.69 10.40
C ARG A 38 -14.93 -41.20 8.96
N ASP A 39 -13.78 -41.59 8.43
CA ASP A 39 -13.67 -42.21 7.12
C ASP A 39 -14.14 -43.69 7.12
N GLN A 40 -14.55 -44.18 5.96
CA GLN A 40 -14.96 -45.57 5.79
C GLN A 40 -13.77 -46.53 5.88
N GLY A 41 -12.60 -46.10 5.39
CA GLY A 41 -11.35 -46.85 5.36
C GLY A 41 -10.31 -46.37 6.36
N ALA A 42 -9.15 -47.04 6.34
CA ALA A 42 -7.94 -46.52 6.98
C ALA A 42 -7.40 -45.37 6.14
N ILE A 43 -7.02 -44.27 6.78
CA ILE A 43 -6.51 -43.06 6.14
C ILE A 43 -5.12 -42.71 6.69
N CYS A 44 -4.35 -42.01 5.86
CA CYS A 44 -3.14 -41.33 6.28
C CYS A 44 -3.43 -39.84 6.52
N TRP A 45 -2.54 -39.16 7.23
CA TRP A 45 -2.64 -37.72 7.49
C TRP A 45 -2.78 -36.90 6.20
N GLY A 46 -1.99 -37.21 5.16
CA GLY A 46 -2.06 -36.51 3.88
C GLY A 46 -3.42 -36.68 3.17
N TYR A 47 -4.07 -37.84 3.33
CA TYR A 47 -5.43 -38.04 2.82
C TYR A 47 -6.45 -37.21 3.62
N ALA A 48 -6.33 -37.20 4.96
CA ALA A 48 -7.20 -36.40 5.81
C ALA A 48 -7.09 -34.90 5.50
N LYS A 49 -5.87 -34.41 5.25
CA LYS A 49 -5.61 -33.03 4.79
C LYS A 49 -6.35 -32.72 3.50
N LEU A 50 -6.14 -33.53 2.46
CA LEU A 50 -6.80 -33.35 1.16
C LEU A 50 -8.32 -33.38 1.28
N LYS A 51 -8.88 -34.24 2.13
CA LYS A 51 -10.32 -34.30 2.37
C LYS A 51 -10.89 -33.08 3.06
N CYS A 52 -10.13 -32.44 3.95
CA CYS A 52 -10.55 -31.18 4.54
C CYS A 52 -10.56 -30.08 3.49
N GLU A 53 -9.52 -30.01 2.66
CA GLU A 53 -9.38 -29.00 1.61
C GLU A 53 -10.48 -29.13 0.54
N GLU A 54 -10.84 -30.35 0.14
CA GLU A 54 -11.97 -30.63 -0.77
C GLU A 54 -13.34 -30.16 -0.23
N LEU A 55 -13.45 -29.93 1.08
CA LEU A 55 -14.67 -29.48 1.76
C LEU A 55 -14.58 -28.02 2.23
N GLY A 56 -13.59 -27.26 1.73
CA GLY A 56 -13.42 -25.85 2.08
C GLY A 56 -12.86 -25.57 3.47
N GLY A 57 -12.35 -26.60 4.15
CA GLY A 57 -11.72 -26.47 5.46
C GLY A 57 -10.26 -26.93 5.43
N HIS A 58 -9.64 -27.01 6.60
CA HIS A 58 -8.33 -27.61 6.79
C HIS A 58 -8.36 -28.56 7.99
N LEU A 59 -7.32 -29.37 8.14
CA LEU A 59 -7.16 -30.13 9.38
C LEU A 59 -7.02 -29.16 10.56
N ALA A 60 -7.75 -29.42 11.64
CA ALA A 60 -7.88 -28.47 12.72
C ALA A 60 -6.54 -28.12 13.37
N THR A 61 -6.36 -26.83 13.66
CA THR A 61 -5.19 -26.26 14.30
C THR A 61 -5.60 -25.75 15.68
N LEU A 62 -4.83 -26.09 16.72
CA LEU A 62 -5.21 -25.82 18.10
C LEU A 62 -4.17 -24.89 18.73
N THR A 63 -4.50 -23.61 18.78
CA THR A 63 -3.60 -22.52 19.19
C THR A 63 -3.79 -22.10 20.64
N SER A 64 -4.84 -22.59 21.32
CA SER A 64 -5.06 -22.29 22.74
C SER A 64 -5.56 -23.47 23.59
N PRO A 65 -5.27 -23.50 24.91
CA PRO A 65 -5.79 -24.52 25.81
C PRO A 65 -7.33 -24.62 25.80
N ASN A 66 -8.02 -23.49 25.62
CA ASN A 66 -9.49 -23.44 25.61
C ASN A 66 -10.06 -24.02 24.31
N GLU A 67 -9.42 -23.74 23.18
CA GLU A 67 -9.77 -24.30 21.87
C GLU A 67 -9.64 -25.81 21.86
N ARG A 68 -8.50 -26.31 22.36
CA ARG A 68 -8.29 -27.75 22.53
C ARG A 68 -9.38 -28.38 23.38
N GLU A 69 -9.76 -27.74 24.48
CA GLU A 69 -10.80 -28.25 25.37
C GLU A 69 -12.19 -28.23 24.71
N PHE A 70 -12.49 -27.18 23.93
CA PHE A 70 -13.70 -27.09 23.11
C PHE A 70 -13.74 -28.23 22.09
N VAL A 71 -12.72 -28.36 21.24
CA VAL A 71 -12.66 -29.42 20.21
C VAL A 71 -12.72 -30.80 20.87
N ARG A 72 -11.97 -31.03 21.95
CA ARG A 72 -12.00 -32.27 22.73
C ARG A 72 -13.41 -32.63 23.21
N SER A 73 -14.20 -31.65 23.64
CA SER A 73 -15.57 -31.90 24.10
C SER A 73 -16.50 -32.43 23.00
N GLN A 74 -16.13 -32.25 21.73
CA GLN A 74 -16.86 -32.76 20.56
C GLN A 74 -16.41 -34.16 20.12
N LEU A 75 -15.30 -34.68 20.66
CA LEU A 75 -14.73 -35.97 20.25
C LEU A 75 -15.25 -37.14 21.09
N ALA A 76 -15.38 -38.31 20.47
CA ALA A 76 -15.66 -39.54 21.20
C ALA A 76 -14.42 -39.99 21.99
N SER A 77 -14.61 -40.57 23.17
CA SER A 77 -13.48 -41.17 23.92
C SER A 77 -13.06 -42.49 23.27
N GLY A 78 -11.75 -42.68 23.08
CA GLY A 78 -11.15 -43.93 22.59
C GLY A 78 -10.53 -43.89 21.18
N PRO A 79 -11.05 -43.15 20.18
CA PRO A 79 -10.37 -42.97 18.90
C PRO A 79 -9.25 -41.93 18.93
N TRP A 80 -8.34 -42.03 17.97
CA TRP A 80 -7.29 -41.05 17.67
C TRP A 80 -7.70 -40.22 16.46
N TYR A 81 -7.64 -38.89 16.56
CA TYR A 81 -8.06 -37.98 15.51
C TYR A 81 -6.87 -37.20 14.95
N PHE A 82 -6.63 -37.25 13.64
CA PHE A 82 -5.62 -36.41 13.00
C PHE A 82 -5.96 -34.92 13.15
N LEU A 83 -4.93 -34.12 13.39
CA LEU A 83 -4.94 -32.66 13.46
C LEU A 83 -3.94 -32.08 12.45
N GLY A 84 -3.99 -30.78 12.20
CA GLY A 84 -3.19 -30.10 11.19
C GLY A 84 -1.71 -29.92 11.51
N GLY A 85 -1.19 -30.56 12.56
CA GLY A 85 0.21 -30.44 12.95
C GLY A 85 1.09 -31.40 12.16
N TYR A 86 2.21 -30.92 11.63
CA TYR A 86 3.22 -31.73 10.96
C TYR A 86 4.63 -31.19 11.22
N GLN A 87 5.63 -32.04 11.06
CA GLN A 87 7.03 -31.68 11.18
C GLN A 87 7.62 -31.40 9.80
N ASP A 88 8.07 -30.17 9.58
CA ASP A 88 8.74 -29.76 8.34
C ASP A 88 10.21 -30.20 8.38
N LEU A 89 10.50 -31.33 7.74
CA LEU A 89 11.83 -31.92 7.65
C LEU A 89 12.83 -31.06 6.86
N SER A 90 12.35 -30.07 6.10
CA SER A 90 13.18 -29.16 5.31
C SER A 90 13.54 -27.87 6.05
N ALA A 91 12.88 -27.61 7.19
CA ALA A 91 13.07 -26.39 7.94
C ALA A 91 14.44 -26.33 8.62
N LEU A 92 14.99 -25.11 8.70
CA LEU A 92 16.31 -24.89 9.33
C LEU A 92 16.32 -25.18 10.85
N ASP A 93 15.15 -25.13 11.49
CA ASP A 93 14.92 -25.44 12.89
C ASP A 93 14.44 -26.89 13.11
N PHE A 94 14.49 -27.75 12.08
CA PHE A 94 14.16 -29.17 12.22
C PHE A 94 15.11 -29.88 13.19
N ILE A 95 14.55 -30.40 14.29
CA ILE A 95 15.26 -31.17 15.31
C ILE A 95 14.30 -32.25 15.81
N GLU A 96 14.73 -33.51 15.79
CA GLU A 96 13.96 -34.62 16.36
C GLU A 96 14.22 -34.77 17.86
N PRO A 97 13.19 -34.93 18.73
CA PRO A 97 11.74 -34.92 18.43
C PRO A 97 11.07 -33.54 18.46
N ASP A 98 11.79 -32.48 18.87
CA ASP A 98 11.19 -31.25 19.38
C ASP A 98 11.47 -29.96 18.56
N GLY A 99 11.46 -30.06 17.22
CA GLY A 99 11.75 -28.94 16.32
C GLY A 99 11.21 -29.12 14.90
N GLY A 100 11.00 -28.03 14.17
CA GLY A 100 10.46 -28.05 12.81
C GLY A 100 8.93 -28.26 12.72
N TRP A 101 8.22 -28.35 13.84
CA TRP A 101 6.77 -28.51 13.85
C TRP A 101 6.01 -27.24 13.41
N ARG A 102 4.94 -27.43 12.63
CA ARG A 102 4.10 -26.38 12.05
C ARG A 102 2.63 -26.80 12.01
N TRP A 103 1.74 -25.81 12.03
CA TRP A 103 0.34 -25.99 11.66
C TRP A 103 0.18 -25.82 10.14
N VAL A 104 -0.73 -26.57 9.52
CA VAL A 104 -1.08 -26.42 8.08
C VAL A 104 -1.53 -25.02 7.69
N THR A 105 -2.00 -24.22 8.65
CA THR A 105 -2.42 -22.82 8.48
C THR A 105 -1.28 -21.81 8.56
N GLY A 106 -0.09 -22.23 9.03
CA GLY A 106 1.03 -21.32 9.30
C GLY A 106 0.93 -20.53 10.61
N GLU A 107 -0.11 -20.78 11.42
CA GLU A 107 -0.25 -20.17 12.74
C GLU A 107 0.93 -20.53 13.68
N PRO A 108 1.21 -19.69 14.70
CA PRO A 108 2.28 -19.96 15.65
C PRO A 108 2.16 -21.35 16.29
N TRP A 109 3.21 -22.15 16.11
CA TRP A 109 3.30 -23.48 16.72
C TRP A 109 3.40 -23.36 18.25
N THR A 110 2.29 -23.62 18.93
CA THR A 110 2.16 -23.58 20.38
C THR A 110 1.58 -24.92 20.86
N PRO A 111 2.35 -26.01 20.75
CA PRO A 111 1.81 -27.34 20.87
C PRO A 111 1.35 -27.58 22.31
N LEU A 112 0.16 -28.15 22.43
CA LEU A 112 -0.42 -28.57 23.68
C LEU A 112 -0.19 -30.07 23.90
N TRP A 113 1.09 -30.46 23.79
CA TRP A 113 1.57 -31.84 23.92
C TRP A 113 1.04 -32.53 25.17
N ALA A 114 0.74 -33.83 25.05
CA ALA A 114 0.49 -34.67 26.21
C ALA A 114 1.78 -34.84 27.03
N GLU A 115 1.63 -35.23 28.29
CA GLU A 115 2.78 -35.54 29.14
C GLU A 115 3.66 -36.61 28.48
N GLY A 116 4.93 -36.29 28.26
CA GLY A 116 5.90 -37.17 27.61
C GLY A 116 5.99 -37.07 26.09
N GLN A 117 5.25 -36.17 25.44
CA GLN A 117 5.31 -35.93 23.99
C GLN A 117 6.07 -34.61 23.68
N PRO A 118 6.71 -34.48 22.49
CA PRO A 118 6.82 -35.49 21.44
C PRO A 118 7.83 -36.59 21.83
N GLU A 119 7.49 -37.86 21.60
CA GLU A 119 8.30 -39.01 22.07
C GLU A 119 9.00 -39.77 20.94
N ASN A 120 8.62 -39.50 19.69
CA ASN A 120 9.10 -40.11 18.46
C ASN A 120 9.36 -41.63 18.59
N GLY A 121 8.33 -42.37 19.02
CA GLY A 121 8.32 -43.76 19.51
C GLY A 121 8.87 -44.85 18.57
N GLY A 122 10.12 -44.71 18.14
CA GLY A 122 10.89 -45.67 17.34
C GLY A 122 10.87 -45.49 15.82
N GLY A 123 10.44 -44.34 15.27
CA GLY A 123 10.27 -44.15 13.81
C GLY A 123 10.23 -42.69 13.34
N ASN A 124 9.53 -42.41 12.23
CA ASN A 124 9.28 -41.06 11.71
C ASN A 124 7.85 -40.62 12.12
N GLN A 125 7.71 -40.04 13.31
CA GLN A 125 6.45 -39.51 13.81
C GLN A 125 6.28 -38.03 13.47
N ASP A 126 6.04 -37.74 12.19
CA ASP A 126 6.13 -36.37 11.65
C ASP A 126 4.77 -35.66 11.59
N THR A 127 3.72 -36.19 12.23
CA THR A 127 2.35 -35.64 12.18
C THR A 127 1.69 -35.67 13.54
N VAL A 128 0.58 -34.94 13.69
CA VAL A 128 -0.08 -34.74 14.98
C VAL A 128 -1.49 -35.31 15.01
N CYS A 129 -1.84 -35.82 16.19
CA CYS A 129 -3.19 -36.23 16.52
C CYS A 129 -3.58 -35.84 17.94
N ILE A 130 -4.88 -35.94 18.23
CA ILE A 130 -5.43 -35.82 19.58
C ILE A 130 -6.03 -37.16 20.02
N TYR A 131 -5.70 -37.55 21.24
CA TYR A 131 -6.21 -38.77 21.88
C TYR A 131 -6.62 -38.49 23.32
N ASN A 132 -7.90 -38.74 23.63
CA ASN A 132 -8.55 -38.50 24.93
C ASN A 132 -8.36 -37.09 25.53
N PHE A 133 -7.14 -36.76 25.99
CA PHE A 133 -6.81 -35.56 26.77
C PHE A 133 -5.55 -34.81 26.29
N GLY A 134 -4.82 -35.30 25.28
CA GLY A 134 -3.54 -34.71 24.89
C GLY A 134 -3.23 -34.82 23.40
N ILE A 135 -2.32 -33.95 22.95
CA ILE A 135 -1.76 -33.96 21.59
C ILE A 135 -0.55 -34.90 21.56
N HIS A 136 -0.47 -35.75 20.54
CA HIS A 136 0.57 -36.76 20.38
C HIS A 136 1.20 -36.69 18.99
N ASP A 137 2.50 -36.92 18.92
CA ASP A 137 3.22 -37.08 17.66
C ASP A 137 3.04 -38.52 17.15
N VAL A 138 2.69 -38.65 15.87
CA VAL A 138 2.38 -39.93 15.25
C VAL A 138 2.85 -39.98 13.81
N ALA A 139 3.05 -41.19 13.32
CA ALA A 139 3.43 -41.43 11.93
C ALA A 139 2.33 -40.96 10.98
N GLN A 140 2.74 -40.50 9.80
CA GLN A 140 1.83 -40.04 8.74
C GLN A 140 0.81 -41.12 8.32
N CYS A 141 1.21 -42.39 8.42
CA CYS A 141 0.40 -43.57 8.13
C CYS A 141 0.69 -44.66 9.16
N GLU A 142 -0.29 -45.52 9.45
CA GLU A 142 -0.05 -46.72 10.27
C GLU A 142 0.43 -47.89 9.40
N GLU A 143 1.56 -48.51 9.75
CA GLU A 143 2.15 -49.61 8.98
C GLU A 143 1.47 -50.98 9.23
N GLN A 144 0.64 -51.15 10.27
CA GLN A 144 0.06 -52.45 10.64
C GLN A 144 -1.44 -52.42 11.02
N GLY A 145 -2.31 -52.38 10.02
CA GLY A 145 -3.62 -53.07 10.01
C GLY A 145 -4.74 -52.63 10.98
N GLY A 146 -4.54 -51.60 11.82
CA GLY A 146 -5.57 -51.01 12.70
C GLY A 146 -6.39 -49.90 12.06
N GLY A 147 -5.78 -49.16 11.13
CA GLY A 147 -6.34 -48.10 10.32
C GLY A 147 -6.88 -46.93 11.12
N TRP A 148 -6.09 -45.88 11.29
CA TRP A 148 -6.56 -44.56 11.68
C TRP A 148 -7.70 -44.15 10.73
N ARG A 149 -8.82 -43.67 11.26
CA ARG A 149 -10.00 -43.32 10.43
C ARG A 149 -10.62 -41.98 10.78
N TYR A 150 -10.06 -41.27 11.74
CA TYR A 150 -10.68 -40.10 12.30
C TYR A 150 -9.78 -38.88 12.10
N TYR A 151 -10.40 -37.76 11.79
CA TYR A 151 -9.74 -36.47 11.66
C TYR A 151 -10.71 -35.36 12.10
N VAL A 152 -10.16 -34.19 12.42
CA VAL A 152 -10.98 -33.00 12.71
C VAL A 152 -10.79 -32.00 11.59
N ILE A 153 -11.88 -31.63 10.93
CA ILE A 153 -11.91 -30.53 9.97
C ILE A 153 -12.28 -29.24 10.70
N GLU A 154 -11.68 -28.15 10.27
CA GLU A 154 -11.92 -26.79 10.73
C GLU A 154 -12.22 -25.89 9.53
N TRP A 155 -13.28 -25.09 9.63
CA TRP A 155 -13.57 -23.97 8.73
C TRP A 155 -13.32 -22.66 9.46
N SER A 156 -12.47 -21.82 8.88
CA SER A 156 -11.98 -20.56 9.45
C SER A 156 -11.97 -19.40 8.44
N ALA A 157 -12.35 -19.66 7.18
CA ALA A 157 -12.34 -18.65 6.11
C ALA A 157 -13.41 -17.56 6.32
N ASP A 158 -13.01 -16.32 6.01
CA ASP A 158 -13.84 -15.11 5.95
C ASP A 158 -13.43 -14.34 4.68
N CYS A 159 -13.89 -14.83 3.53
CA CYS A 159 -13.52 -14.33 2.20
C CYS A 159 -14.20 -13.01 1.87
N ASN A 160 -15.31 -12.69 2.53
CA ASN A 160 -16.00 -11.41 2.35
C ASN A 160 -15.53 -10.34 3.36
N SER A 161 -14.66 -10.71 4.31
CA SER A 161 -14.05 -9.84 5.32
C SER A 161 -15.06 -9.13 6.23
N ASP A 162 -16.19 -9.76 6.53
CA ASP A 162 -17.21 -9.21 7.41
C ASP A 162 -17.00 -9.58 8.90
N GLY A 163 -15.95 -10.35 9.19
CA GLY A 163 -15.60 -10.82 10.53
C GLY A 163 -16.38 -12.06 10.97
N ILE A 164 -17.10 -12.74 10.07
CA ILE A 164 -17.86 -13.95 10.32
C ILE A 164 -17.30 -15.08 9.45
N VAL A 165 -17.09 -16.26 10.04
CA VAL A 165 -16.65 -17.44 9.28
C VAL A 165 -17.74 -17.88 8.31
N ASP A 166 -17.38 -17.95 7.03
CA ASP A 166 -18.31 -18.08 5.91
C ASP A 166 -19.11 -19.39 5.93
N TYR A 167 -18.55 -20.48 6.46
CA TYR A 167 -19.23 -21.78 6.52
C TYR A 167 -20.59 -21.68 7.24
N GLY A 168 -20.68 -20.86 8.31
CA GLY A 168 -21.96 -20.60 8.99
C GLY A 168 -22.94 -19.79 8.12
N GLN A 169 -22.42 -18.91 7.26
CA GLN A 169 -23.21 -18.12 6.34
C GLN A 169 -23.74 -18.96 5.16
N ILE A 170 -23.00 -19.97 4.71
CA ILE A 170 -23.51 -21.01 3.78
C ILE A 170 -24.69 -21.75 4.41
N LEU A 171 -24.52 -22.27 5.64
CA LEU A 171 -25.57 -23.02 6.34
C LEU A 171 -26.85 -22.20 6.58
N SER A 172 -26.73 -20.88 6.75
CA SER A 172 -27.87 -19.97 6.93
C SER A 172 -28.46 -19.44 5.62
N GLY A 173 -27.84 -19.74 4.47
CA GLY A 173 -28.24 -19.26 3.15
C GLY A 173 -27.91 -17.78 2.88
N GLN A 174 -27.00 -17.19 3.66
CA GLN A 174 -26.51 -15.82 3.47
C GLN A 174 -25.48 -15.73 2.36
N LEU A 175 -24.66 -16.76 2.17
CA LEU A 175 -23.74 -16.90 1.04
C LEU A 175 -24.22 -18.03 0.11
N ALA A 176 -24.01 -17.84 -1.19
CA ALA A 176 -24.25 -18.87 -2.19
C ALA A 176 -23.10 -19.88 -2.20
N ASP A 177 -23.45 -21.16 -2.29
CA ASP A 177 -22.56 -22.29 -2.58
C ASP A 177 -23.30 -23.11 -3.64
N THR A 178 -23.16 -22.69 -4.89
CA THR A 178 -23.97 -23.21 -6.00
C THR A 178 -23.58 -24.64 -6.37
N ASN A 179 -22.32 -25.00 -6.13
CA ASN A 179 -21.77 -26.32 -6.46
C ASN A 179 -21.80 -27.32 -5.28
N ALA A 180 -22.20 -26.87 -4.09
CA ALA A 180 -22.38 -27.64 -2.86
C ALA A 180 -21.08 -28.28 -2.34
N ASN A 181 -19.94 -27.62 -2.50
CA ASN A 181 -18.65 -28.08 -1.97
C ASN A 181 -18.32 -27.51 -0.58
N ASN A 182 -19.21 -26.71 0.02
CA ASN A 182 -19.04 -25.97 1.28
C ASN A 182 -17.97 -24.86 1.25
N ILE A 183 -17.62 -24.40 0.05
CA ILE A 183 -16.85 -23.18 -0.19
C ILE A 183 -17.83 -22.16 -0.75
N PRO A 184 -17.98 -20.97 -0.14
CA PRO A 184 -18.81 -19.93 -0.73
C PRO A 184 -18.33 -19.59 -2.14
N ASP A 185 -19.25 -19.35 -3.07
CA ASP A 185 -18.89 -18.99 -4.46
C ASP A 185 -17.93 -17.77 -4.49
N CYS A 186 -18.04 -16.85 -3.53
CA CYS A 186 -17.12 -15.72 -3.37
C CYS A 186 -15.69 -16.09 -2.94
N CYS A 187 -15.51 -17.22 -2.24
CA CYS A 187 -14.20 -17.78 -1.91
C CYS A 187 -13.58 -18.54 -3.08
N GLU A 188 -14.37 -18.96 -4.08
CA GLU A 188 -13.86 -19.72 -5.22
C GLU A 188 -13.12 -18.84 -6.25
N PHE A 189 -13.20 -17.52 -6.10
CA PHE A 189 -12.42 -16.54 -6.87
C PHE A 189 -10.97 -16.46 -6.37
N HIS A 190 -10.24 -17.55 -6.50
CA HIS A 190 -8.82 -17.62 -6.11
C HIS A 190 -7.85 -16.96 -7.09
N SER A 191 -8.35 -16.35 -8.19
CA SER A 191 -7.47 -15.58 -9.07
C SER A 191 -7.59 -14.07 -8.83
N SER A 192 -6.45 -13.42 -8.66
CA SER A 192 -6.32 -11.97 -8.64
C SER A 192 -6.84 -11.36 -9.94
N TYR A 193 -6.70 -12.09 -11.06
CA TYR A 193 -7.35 -11.76 -12.33
C TYR A 193 -8.88 -11.76 -12.26
N ALA A 194 -9.51 -12.86 -11.81
CA ALA A 194 -10.97 -12.94 -11.73
C ALA A 194 -11.55 -11.90 -10.77
N SER A 195 -10.84 -11.62 -9.67
CA SER A 195 -11.19 -10.55 -8.75
C SER A 195 -11.18 -9.18 -9.44
N ALA A 196 -10.18 -8.90 -10.27
CA ALA A 196 -10.10 -7.65 -11.04
C ALA A 196 -11.22 -7.55 -12.08
N VAL A 197 -11.48 -8.64 -12.83
CA VAL A 197 -12.58 -8.72 -13.79
C VAL A 197 -13.93 -8.46 -13.10
N MET A 198 -14.21 -9.14 -11.99
CA MET A 198 -15.47 -8.98 -11.25
C MET A 198 -15.64 -7.59 -10.65
N ALA A 199 -14.55 -6.95 -10.19
CA ALA A 199 -14.58 -5.57 -9.72
C ALA A 199 -15.02 -4.58 -10.83
N SER A 200 -14.74 -4.91 -12.09
CA SER A 200 -15.19 -4.15 -13.25
C SER A 200 -16.63 -4.43 -13.67
N ASN A 201 -17.39 -5.22 -12.90
CA ASN A 201 -18.82 -5.52 -13.10
C ASN A 201 -19.16 -6.00 -14.52
N PRO A 202 -18.67 -7.19 -14.94
CA PRO A 202 -19.03 -7.77 -16.22
C PRO A 202 -20.52 -8.13 -16.23
N SER A 203 -21.15 -8.04 -17.40
CA SER A 203 -22.51 -8.54 -17.60
C SER A 203 -22.56 -10.05 -17.79
N SER A 204 -21.46 -10.66 -18.22
CA SER A 204 -21.29 -12.12 -18.28
C SER A 204 -19.80 -12.46 -18.22
N TYR A 205 -19.44 -13.50 -17.47
CA TYR A 205 -18.05 -13.94 -17.28
C TYR A 205 -17.95 -15.46 -17.17
N TRP A 206 -17.19 -16.07 -18.09
CA TRP A 206 -16.92 -17.50 -18.13
C TRP A 206 -15.44 -17.75 -17.91
N ARG A 207 -15.11 -18.49 -16.85
CA ARG A 207 -13.74 -18.78 -16.43
C ARG A 207 -13.16 -20.09 -16.97
N PHE A 208 -13.99 -20.96 -17.54
CA PHE A 208 -13.54 -22.23 -18.14
C PHE A 208 -12.85 -23.22 -17.17
N GLU A 209 -13.15 -23.12 -15.88
CA GLU A 209 -12.51 -23.90 -14.82
C GLU A 209 -13.10 -25.31 -14.60
N GLU A 210 -14.13 -25.70 -15.35
CA GLU A 210 -14.81 -26.98 -15.08
C GLU A 210 -13.93 -28.17 -15.42
N THR A 211 -13.83 -29.10 -14.46
CA THR A 211 -13.07 -30.34 -14.61
C THR A 211 -13.86 -31.45 -15.32
N SER A 212 -15.19 -31.34 -15.42
CA SER A 212 -16.06 -32.33 -16.09
C SER A 212 -17.42 -31.74 -16.53
N GLY A 213 -18.22 -32.51 -17.29
CA GLY A 213 -19.57 -32.09 -17.73
C GLY A 213 -19.62 -31.50 -19.15
N ALA A 214 -20.83 -31.14 -19.60
CA ALA A 214 -21.08 -30.51 -20.91
C ALA A 214 -21.60 -29.07 -20.80
N VAL A 215 -21.63 -28.54 -19.57
CA VAL A 215 -22.10 -27.21 -19.22
C VAL A 215 -20.90 -26.38 -18.81
N LEU A 216 -20.77 -25.20 -19.40
CA LEU A 216 -19.84 -24.15 -19.00
C LEU A 216 -20.56 -23.24 -18.01
N ASN A 217 -20.07 -23.14 -16.77
CA ASN A 217 -20.67 -22.31 -15.75
C ASN A 217 -20.29 -20.84 -15.98
N GLU A 218 -21.19 -19.96 -15.57
CA GLU A 218 -21.03 -18.52 -15.71
C GLU A 218 -21.10 -17.90 -14.31
N VAL A 219 -20.20 -16.97 -14.06
CA VAL A 219 -19.83 -16.51 -12.71
C VAL A 219 -20.68 -15.32 -12.22
N SER A 220 -21.21 -14.50 -13.13
CA SER A 220 -21.79 -13.19 -12.77
C SER A 220 -23.34 -13.13 -12.85
N ALA A 221 -23.97 -13.74 -13.86
CA ALA A 221 -25.37 -13.51 -14.24
C ALA A 221 -26.24 -14.79 -14.38
N GLY A 222 -25.66 -15.99 -14.26
CA GLY A 222 -26.35 -17.27 -14.40
C GLY A 222 -26.68 -17.66 -15.84
N LEU A 223 -25.78 -17.40 -16.80
CA LEU A 223 -25.95 -17.78 -18.22
C LEU A 223 -25.05 -18.97 -18.62
N PRO A 224 -25.44 -20.22 -18.30
CA PRO A 224 -24.62 -21.38 -18.61
C PRO A 224 -24.47 -21.60 -20.11
N GLY A 225 -23.26 -21.95 -20.54
CA GLY A 225 -22.95 -22.34 -21.91
C GLY A 225 -23.10 -23.85 -22.13
N THR A 226 -23.42 -24.25 -23.36
CA THR A 226 -23.46 -25.66 -23.76
C THR A 226 -22.30 -25.98 -24.71
N VAL A 227 -21.49 -26.97 -24.35
CA VAL A 227 -20.36 -27.44 -25.17
C VAL A 227 -20.90 -28.26 -26.35
N CYS A 228 -20.56 -27.85 -27.58
CA CYS A 228 -21.00 -28.47 -28.82
C CYS A 228 -19.82 -28.87 -29.70
N GLY A 229 -19.85 -30.07 -30.30
CA GLY A 229 -18.78 -30.56 -31.19
C GLY A 229 -17.55 -31.07 -30.43
N THR A 230 -16.36 -30.95 -31.02
CA THR A 230 -15.10 -31.46 -30.43
C THR A 230 -14.32 -30.34 -29.75
N ILE A 231 -14.38 -30.32 -28.41
CA ILE A 231 -13.59 -29.44 -27.54
C ILE A 231 -12.94 -30.32 -26.47
N SER A 232 -11.67 -30.07 -26.16
CA SER A 232 -10.95 -30.77 -25.08
C SER A 232 -10.53 -29.80 -24.00
N ARG A 233 -10.55 -30.23 -22.75
CA ARG A 233 -10.06 -29.44 -21.61
C ARG A 233 -8.56 -29.66 -21.46
N THR A 234 -7.83 -28.59 -21.16
CA THR A 234 -6.39 -28.65 -20.91
C THR A 234 -6.06 -27.89 -19.61
N SER A 235 -4.98 -28.28 -18.95
CA SER A 235 -4.47 -27.60 -17.73
C SER A 235 -3.49 -26.47 -18.07
N SER A 236 -3.55 -25.94 -19.30
CA SER A 236 -2.81 -24.75 -19.68
C SER A 236 -3.61 -23.55 -19.20
N SER A 237 -3.01 -22.68 -18.40
CA SER A 237 -3.66 -21.45 -17.94
C SER A 237 -3.08 -20.23 -18.64
N ALA A 238 -3.95 -19.26 -18.91
CA ALA A 238 -3.60 -17.95 -19.40
C ALA A 238 -3.10 -17.00 -18.30
N THR A 239 -3.31 -17.35 -17.04
CA THR A 239 -2.87 -16.57 -15.87
C THR A 239 -1.78 -17.32 -15.10
N SER A 240 -1.07 -16.60 -14.22
CA SER A 240 -0.06 -17.19 -13.34
C SER A 240 -0.66 -18.03 -12.21
N GLU A 241 -1.99 -17.98 -12.04
CA GLU A 241 -2.76 -18.75 -11.09
C GLU A 241 -3.40 -19.93 -11.83
N LEU A 242 -3.14 -21.14 -11.34
CA LEU A 242 -3.36 -22.41 -12.07
C LEU A 242 -4.86 -22.67 -12.33
N GLY A 243 -5.33 -22.32 -13.54
CA GLY A 243 -6.67 -22.65 -14.05
C GLY A 243 -6.68 -23.68 -15.20
N ASN A 244 -7.88 -24.16 -15.55
CA ASN A 244 -8.16 -24.94 -16.76
C ASN A 244 -8.54 -24.02 -17.93
N CYS A 245 -8.39 -24.49 -19.16
CA CYS A 245 -8.98 -23.84 -20.34
C CYS A 245 -9.56 -24.86 -21.31
N TYR A 246 -10.22 -24.36 -22.38
CA TYR A 246 -10.79 -25.22 -23.42
C TYR A 246 -10.03 -25.04 -24.73
N GLN A 247 -9.66 -26.16 -25.33
CA GLN A 247 -9.00 -26.24 -26.63
C GLN A 247 -10.01 -26.55 -27.74
N PHE A 248 -10.12 -25.62 -28.68
CA PHE A 248 -11.04 -25.63 -29.81
C PHE A 248 -10.34 -26.11 -31.08
N SER A 249 -11.03 -26.97 -31.85
CA SER A 249 -10.57 -27.46 -33.16
C SER A 249 -11.73 -27.64 -34.15
N SER A 250 -12.85 -28.22 -33.68
CA SER A 250 -14.07 -28.44 -34.48
C SER A 250 -15.32 -28.43 -33.60
N GLY A 251 -15.32 -27.56 -32.59
CA GLY A 251 -16.42 -27.38 -31.65
C GLY A 251 -16.53 -25.93 -31.20
N ALA A 252 -17.57 -25.64 -30.43
CA ALA A 252 -17.86 -24.31 -29.88
C ALA A 252 -18.65 -24.43 -28.58
N VAL A 253 -18.60 -23.38 -27.77
CA VAL A 253 -19.56 -23.22 -26.67
C VAL A 253 -20.69 -22.32 -27.14
N GLU A 254 -21.92 -22.82 -27.05
CA GLU A 254 -23.11 -22.05 -27.37
C GLU A 254 -23.71 -21.45 -26.11
N ILE A 255 -23.81 -20.11 -26.10
CA ILE A 255 -24.44 -19.33 -25.04
C ILE A 255 -25.83 -18.91 -25.54
N PRO A 256 -26.91 -19.23 -24.81
CA PRO A 256 -28.25 -18.81 -25.17
C PRO A 256 -28.33 -17.28 -25.35
N PHE A 257 -29.21 -16.83 -26.24
CA PHE A 257 -29.43 -15.40 -26.43
C PHE A 257 -29.81 -14.74 -25.09
N SER A 258 -29.06 -13.71 -24.73
CA SER A 258 -29.34 -12.82 -23.61
C SER A 258 -28.98 -11.39 -23.98
N THR A 259 -29.71 -10.42 -23.43
CA THR A 259 -29.36 -9.00 -23.53
C THR A 259 -28.01 -8.69 -22.89
N ALA A 260 -27.56 -9.49 -21.92
CA ALA A 260 -26.23 -9.38 -21.30
C ALA A 260 -25.09 -9.70 -22.26
N THR A 261 -25.33 -10.54 -23.27
CA THR A 261 -24.36 -10.97 -24.28
C THR A 261 -24.52 -10.25 -25.62
N GLN A 262 -25.54 -9.39 -25.73
CA GLN A 262 -25.82 -8.64 -26.93
C GLN A 262 -24.93 -7.39 -26.98
N SER A 263 -24.33 -7.10 -28.13
CA SER A 263 -23.61 -5.85 -28.36
C SER A 263 -24.59 -4.66 -28.38
N SER A 264 -24.32 -3.64 -27.55
CA SER A 264 -25.10 -2.40 -27.47
C SER A 264 -24.38 -1.23 -28.17
N SER A 265 -24.77 0.02 -27.88
CA SER A 265 -24.03 1.21 -28.32
C SER A 265 -22.66 1.33 -27.63
N THR A 266 -22.51 0.76 -26.44
CA THR A 266 -21.28 0.85 -25.66
C THR A 266 -21.03 -0.52 -25.03
N PHE A 267 -19.93 -1.19 -25.40
CA PHE A 267 -19.67 -2.55 -24.94
C PHE A 267 -18.18 -2.87 -24.97
N THR A 268 -17.76 -3.79 -24.11
CA THR A 268 -16.40 -4.34 -24.11
C THR A 268 -16.47 -5.85 -24.13
N LEU A 269 -15.54 -6.46 -24.86
CA LEU A 269 -15.31 -7.89 -24.83
C LEU A 269 -13.85 -8.15 -24.50
N GLU A 270 -13.63 -9.07 -23.57
CA GLU A 270 -12.32 -9.44 -23.04
C GLU A 270 -12.18 -10.96 -23.08
N VAL A 271 -11.00 -11.44 -23.50
CA VAL A 271 -10.72 -12.86 -23.64
C VAL A 271 -9.22 -13.13 -23.56
N TRP A 272 -8.86 -14.25 -22.95
CA TRP A 272 -7.53 -14.83 -23.14
C TRP A 272 -7.57 -15.91 -24.22
N ALA A 273 -6.63 -15.85 -25.16
CA ALA A 273 -6.55 -16.86 -26.21
C ALA A 273 -5.12 -17.19 -26.61
N ARG A 274 -4.90 -18.46 -26.95
CA ARG A 274 -3.63 -19.01 -27.43
C ARG A 274 -3.86 -19.78 -28.73
N SER A 275 -3.39 -19.22 -29.84
CA SER A 275 -3.54 -19.88 -31.15
C SER A 275 -2.51 -20.99 -31.35
N THR A 276 -2.95 -22.12 -31.91
CA THR A 276 -2.08 -23.24 -32.31
C THR A 276 -1.60 -23.15 -33.76
N VAL A 277 -2.16 -22.22 -34.53
CA VAL A 277 -1.82 -21.97 -35.94
C VAL A 277 -1.67 -20.48 -36.19
N GLU A 278 -1.00 -20.10 -37.28
CA GLU A 278 -0.92 -18.69 -37.67
C GLU A 278 -2.31 -18.13 -37.95
N LEU A 279 -2.54 -16.89 -37.51
CA LEU A 279 -3.84 -16.24 -37.57
C LEU A 279 -4.15 -15.63 -38.94
N ASN A 280 -3.55 -16.19 -40.00
CA ASN A 280 -3.59 -15.70 -41.38
C ASN A 280 -4.80 -16.20 -42.20
N ALA A 281 -5.66 -17.02 -41.62
CA ALA A 281 -6.84 -17.61 -42.24
C ALA A 281 -8.10 -17.33 -41.41
N PRO A 282 -9.30 -17.30 -42.01
CA PRO A 282 -10.53 -16.94 -41.32
C PRO A 282 -10.83 -17.83 -40.11
N GLN A 283 -10.71 -17.25 -38.91
CA GLN A 283 -11.03 -17.87 -37.63
C GLN A 283 -11.73 -16.86 -36.73
N HIS A 284 -12.56 -17.33 -35.80
CA HIS A 284 -13.37 -16.48 -34.93
C HIS A 284 -13.34 -16.96 -33.49
N ILE A 285 -13.03 -16.07 -32.55
CA ILE A 285 -13.12 -16.37 -31.11
C ILE A 285 -14.56 -16.19 -30.63
N ILE A 286 -15.25 -15.10 -30.98
CA ILE A 286 -16.66 -14.90 -30.60
C ILE A 286 -17.50 -14.50 -31.81
N GLY A 287 -18.67 -15.12 -31.96
CA GLY A 287 -19.62 -14.78 -33.01
C GLY A 287 -21.08 -14.91 -32.58
N ILE A 288 -21.93 -14.01 -33.07
CA ILE A 288 -23.38 -14.04 -32.88
C ILE A 288 -24.02 -14.11 -34.27
N GLY A 289 -24.90 -15.09 -34.48
CA GLY A 289 -25.58 -15.28 -35.77
C GLY A 289 -24.70 -15.87 -36.87
N ARG A 290 -24.81 -15.35 -38.09
CA ARG A 290 -24.14 -15.84 -39.32
C ARG A 290 -23.85 -14.69 -40.28
N ASP A 291 -22.86 -14.80 -41.17
CA ASP A 291 -22.46 -13.75 -42.16
C ASP A 291 -23.57 -13.37 -43.18
N VAL A 292 -24.69 -12.83 -42.70
CA VAL A 292 -25.84 -12.30 -43.44
C VAL A 292 -26.09 -10.87 -42.96
N SER A 293 -26.59 -9.99 -43.83
CA SER A 293 -26.91 -8.60 -43.47
C SER A 293 -28.44 -8.39 -43.45
N PRO A 294 -29.03 -7.93 -42.33
CA PRO A 294 -28.49 -7.97 -40.96
C PRO A 294 -28.53 -9.41 -40.41
N GLY A 295 -27.60 -9.79 -39.53
CA GLY A 295 -27.66 -11.08 -38.84
C GLY A 295 -26.35 -11.74 -38.43
N SER A 296 -25.23 -11.04 -38.56
CA SER A 296 -23.95 -11.38 -37.90
C SER A 296 -23.43 -10.23 -37.08
N THR A 297 -22.90 -10.57 -35.91
CA THR A 297 -21.83 -9.84 -35.26
C THR A 297 -20.68 -10.80 -35.07
N HIS A 298 -19.47 -10.40 -35.42
CA HIS A 298 -18.28 -11.19 -35.18
C HIS A 298 -17.25 -10.34 -34.44
N PHE A 299 -16.57 -11.00 -33.52
CA PHE A 299 -15.52 -10.41 -32.71
C PHE A 299 -14.27 -11.28 -32.85
N TRP A 300 -13.15 -10.60 -33.09
CA TRP A 300 -11.87 -11.23 -33.36
C TRP A 300 -11.94 -12.21 -34.54
N LYS A 301 -12.38 -11.70 -35.69
CA LYS A 301 -12.21 -12.36 -36.99
C LYS A 301 -10.76 -12.17 -37.42
N PHE A 302 -9.97 -13.22 -37.28
CA PHE A 302 -8.57 -13.21 -37.65
C PHE A 302 -8.39 -13.54 -39.13
N ASN A 303 -7.60 -12.71 -39.80
CA ASN A 303 -7.06 -12.86 -41.15
C ASN A 303 -5.67 -12.16 -41.15
N SER A 304 -5.32 -11.38 -42.18
CA SER A 304 -4.15 -10.48 -42.13
C SER A 304 -4.26 -9.33 -41.10
N ALA A 305 -5.40 -9.21 -40.42
CA ALA A 305 -5.75 -8.24 -39.40
C ALA A 305 -6.79 -8.87 -38.46
N VAL A 306 -6.99 -8.29 -37.27
CA VAL A 306 -8.09 -8.65 -36.38
C VAL A 306 -9.28 -7.71 -36.67
N ASN A 307 -10.46 -8.29 -36.87
CA ASN A 307 -11.67 -7.52 -37.24
C ASN A 307 -12.77 -7.74 -36.22
N CYS A 308 -13.43 -6.64 -35.85
CA CYS A 308 -14.68 -6.66 -35.08
C CYS A 308 -15.73 -5.86 -35.85
N GLY A 309 -16.92 -6.43 -36.02
CA GLY A 309 -17.91 -5.85 -36.90
C GLY A 309 -19.24 -6.58 -36.92
N TYR A 310 -20.16 -6.00 -37.69
CA TYR A 310 -21.47 -6.58 -37.95
C TYR A 310 -21.83 -6.52 -39.43
N GLY A 311 -22.75 -7.39 -39.85
CA GLY A 311 -23.19 -7.49 -41.24
C GLY A 311 -22.52 -8.64 -42.01
N GLY A 312 -23.00 -8.85 -43.24
CA GLY A 312 -22.62 -10.01 -44.05
C GLY A 312 -21.47 -9.71 -45.03
N SER A 313 -21.01 -10.76 -45.71
CA SER A 313 -19.83 -10.78 -46.58
C SER A 313 -19.72 -9.71 -47.67
N ASN A 314 -20.81 -9.03 -48.04
CA ASN A 314 -20.83 -7.97 -49.07
C ASN A 314 -21.19 -6.57 -48.52
N ASN A 315 -21.50 -6.44 -47.23
CA ASN A 315 -21.93 -5.18 -46.60
C ASN A 315 -21.57 -5.20 -45.10
N GLU A 316 -20.31 -5.54 -44.82
CA GLU A 316 -19.73 -5.64 -43.49
C GLU A 316 -19.30 -4.26 -43.00
N VAL A 317 -19.73 -3.93 -41.79
CA VAL A 317 -19.34 -2.72 -41.08
C VAL A 317 -18.39 -3.18 -39.97
N SER A 318 -17.10 -2.95 -40.17
CA SER A 318 -16.06 -3.45 -39.26
C SER A 318 -14.99 -2.40 -39.01
N VAL A 319 -14.34 -2.55 -37.86
CA VAL A 319 -13.01 -1.98 -37.61
C VAL A 319 -11.98 -3.09 -37.70
N SER A 320 -10.79 -2.72 -38.18
CA SER A 320 -9.70 -3.65 -38.45
C SER A 320 -8.43 -3.10 -37.82
N TRP A 321 -7.74 -3.93 -37.05
CA TRP A 321 -6.49 -3.56 -36.39
C TRP A 321 -5.36 -4.51 -36.76
N LEU A 322 -4.14 -4.02 -36.70
CA LEU A 322 -2.96 -4.88 -36.79
C LEU A 322 -2.89 -5.76 -35.54
N HIS A 323 -2.53 -7.03 -35.75
CA HIS A 323 -2.33 -8.00 -34.67
C HIS A 323 -0.96 -8.66 -34.84
N PRO A 324 -0.19 -8.86 -33.76
CA PRO A 324 1.07 -9.60 -33.85
C PRO A 324 0.80 -11.06 -34.18
N ASN A 325 1.14 -11.52 -35.40
CA ASN A 325 0.95 -12.91 -35.85
C ASN A 325 1.86 -13.88 -35.07
N VAL A 326 1.53 -14.14 -33.81
CA VAL A 326 2.30 -14.94 -32.85
C VAL A 326 1.51 -16.20 -32.55
N THR A 327 2.15 -17.34 -32.78
CA THR A 327 1.58 -18.67 -32.50
C THR A 327 2.18 -19.23 -31.22
N GLY A 328 1.38 -19.94 -30.44
CA GLY A 328 1.85 -20.69 -29.26
C GLY A 328 1.94 -19.91 -27.95
N ASP A 329 1.80 -18.58 -27.95
CA ASP A 329 1.73 -17.76 -26.73
C ASP A 329 0.28 -17.41 -26.36
N TRP A 330 0.01 -17.29 -25.05
CA TRP A 330 -1.21 -16.69 -24.54
C TRP A 330 -1.18 -15.18 -24.72
N HIS A 331 -2.31 -14.64 -25.14
CA HIS A 331 -2.51 -13.20 -25.25
C HIS A 331 -3.86 -12.80 -24.66
N HIS A 332 -3.85 -11.64 -24.00
CA HIS A 332 -5.03 -10.97 -23.49
C HIS A 332 -5.58 -10.02 -24.56
N TYR A 333 -6.74 -10.34 -25.13
CA TYR A 333 -7.37 -9.51 -26.14
C TYR A 333 -8.59 -8.79 -25.57
N VAL A 334 -8.61 -7.47 -25.72
CA VAL A 334 -9.77 -6.65 -25.33
C VAL A 334 -10.16 -5.73 -26.47
N ALA A 335 -11.45 -5.71 -26.79
CA ALA A 335 -12.03 -4.76 -27.73
C ALA A 335 -13.11 -3.95 -27.00
N THR A 336 -12.92 -2.64 -26.93
CA THR A 336 -13.83 -1.68 -26.27
C THR A 336 -14.44 -0.77 -27.32
N PHE A 337 -15.74 -0.52 -27.22
CA PHE A 337 -16.50 0.30 -28.15
C PHE A 337 -17.36 1.28 -27.38
N ASP A 338 -17.30 2.53 -27.79
CA ASP A 338 -18.04 3.63 -27.20
C ASP A 338 -18.63 4.51 -28.30
N LEU A 339 -19.82 4.14 -28.78
CA LEU A 339 -20.50 4.83 -29.87
C LEU A 339 -20.81 6.31 -29.55
N PRO A 340 -21.30 6.69 -28.35
CA PRO A 340 -21.45 8.09 -27.97
C PRO A 340 -20.21 8.95 -28.22
N ASN A 341 -19.02 8.38 -27.98
CA ASN A 341 -17.73 9.05 -28.13
C ASN A 341 -17.01 8.73 -29.45
N ASN A 342 -17.68 8.03 -30.38
CA ASN A 342 -17.14 7.62 -31.68
C ASN A 342 -15.80 6.86 -31.55
N PHE A 343 -15.67 6.02 -30.53
CA PHE A 343 -14.42 5.35 -30.17
C PHE A 343 -14.50 3.83 -30.29
N ALA A 344 -13.45 3.23 -30.83
CA ALA A 344 -13.20 1.79 -30.80
C ALA A 344 -11.70 1.55 -30.53
N GLY A 345 -11.39 0.82 -29.46
CA GLY A 345 -10.02 0.50 -29.07
C GLY A 345 -9.78 -1.00 -29.07
N PHE A 346 -8.64 -1.43 -29.61
CA PHE A 346 -8.16 -2.81 -29.51
C PHE A 346 -6.90 -2.88 -28.67
N TYR A 347 -6.93 -3.76 -27.68
CA TYR A 347 -5.85 -3.97 -26.73
C TYR A 347 -5.32 -5.38 -26.86
N THR A 348 -4.00 -5.53 -26.76
CA THR A 348 -3.31 -6.81 -26.64
C THR A 348 -2.37 -6.73 -25.45
N ASP A 349 -2.45 -7.71 -24.55
CA ASP A 349 -1.59 -7.83 -23.37
C ASP A 349 -1.64 -6.56 -22.48
N GLY A 350 -2.85 -6.05 -22.25
CA GLY A 350 -3.11 -4.83 -21.48
C GLY A 350 -2.71 -3.52 -22.18
N LYS A 351 -2.22 -3.56 -23.43
CA LYS A 351 -1.73 -2.39 -24.17
C LYS A 351 -2.65 -2.01 -25.31
N LEU A 352 -2.98 -0.73 -25.43
CA LEU A 352 -3.70 -0.20 -26.58
C LEU A 352 -2.82 -0.35 -27.83
N VAL A 353 -3.29 -1.14 -28.79
CA VAL A 353 -2.57 -1.35 -30.06
C VAL A 353 -2.86 -0.19 -31.01
N GLU A 354 -4.15 0.09 -31.22
CA GLU A 354 -4.61 1.11 -32.15
C GLU A 354 -6.06 1.51 -31.83
N THR A 355 -6.38 2.78 -32.07
CA THR A 355 -7.73 3.33 -31.97
C THR A 355 -8.34 3.48 -33.36
N SER A 356 -9.65 3.30 -33.46
CA SER A 356 -10.42 3.54 -34.67
C SER A 356 -11.73 4.24 -34.33
N THR A 357 -12.36 4.87 -35.32
CA THR A 357 -13.71 5.43 -35.16
C THR A 357 -14.75 4.34 -35.37
N TRP A 358 -15.71 4.22 -34.46
CA TRP A 358 -16.81 3.27 -34.63
C TRP A 358 -17.91 3.84 -35.53
N PRO A 359 -18.44 3.08 -36.51
CA PRO A 359 -19.48 3.57 -37.42
C PRO A 359 -20.73 4.06 -36.68
N THR A 360 -21.27 5.22 -37.09
CA THR A 360 -22.38 5.92 -36.39
C THR A 360 -23.72 5.18 -36.38
N ASN A 361 -23.84 4.04 -37.06
CA ASN A 361 -25.07 3.25 -37.08
C ASN A 361 -25.10 2.26 -35.90
N PRO A 362 -26.18 2.23 -35.10
CA PRO A 362 -26.31 1.30 -33.99
C PRO A 362 -26.25 -0.15 -34.48
N ILE A 363 -25.63 -1.02 -33.68
CA ILE A 363 -25.51 -2.44 -34.00
C ILE A 363 -26.91 -3.05 -34.03
N PRO A 364 -27.30 -3.76 -35.11
CA PRO A 364 -28.59 -4.42 -35.19
C PRO A 364 -28.81 -5.38 -34.02
N THR A 365 -30.03 -5.45 -33.50
CA THR A 365 -30.39 -6.48 -32.53
C THR A 365 -30.42 -7.86 -33.18
N ILE A 366 -29.55 -8.77 -32.74
CA ILE A 366 -29.46 -10.14 -33.22
C ILE A 366 -29.89 -11.06 -32.07
N THR A 367 -30.90 -11.89 -32.32
CA THR A 367 -31.53 -12.76 -31.32
C THR A 367 -31.03 -14.22 -31.38
N GLU A 368 -29.94 -14.45 -32.11
CA GLU A 368 -29.29 -15.76 -32.24
C GLU A 368 -28.33 -16.00 -31.06
N PRO A 369 -28.05 -17.27 -30.70
CA PRO A 369 -27.07 -17.61 -29.67
C PRO A 369 -25.67 -17.08 -29.97
N MET A 370 -24.98 -16.62 -28.93
CA MET A 370 -23.55 -16.30 -29.00
C MET A 370 -22.75 -17.60 -29.00
N LYS A 371 -21.65 -17.64 -29.76
CA LYS A 371 -20.76 -18.78 -29.90
C LYS A 371 -19.36 -18.37 -29.54
N ILE A 372 -18.74 -19.10 -28.61
CA ILE A 372 -17.33 -18.99 -28.27
C ILE A 372 -16.58 -20.11 -29.01
N GLY A 373 -15.50 -19.75 -29.70
CA GLY A 373 -14.65 -20.61 -30.51
C GLY A 373 -15.09 -20.79 -31.97
N MET A 374 -16.18 -20.16 -32.43
CA MET A 374 -16.57 -20.22 -33.86
C MET A 374 -17.49 -19.09 -34.35
N HIS A 375 -17.57 -18.94 -35.67
CA HIS A 375 -18.67 -18.24 -36.36
C HIS A 375 -19.09 -18.98 -37.64
N TYR A 376 -20.31 -18.74 -38.13
CA TYR A 376 -20.82 -19.34 -39.36
C TYR A 376 -20.78 -18.36 -40.54
N SER A 377 -20.32 -18.84 -41.69
CA SER A 377 -20.48 -18.13 -42.95
C SER A 377 -21.95 -18.06 -43.39
N HIS A 378 -22.21 -17.25 -44.43
CA HIS A 378 -23.51 -17.12 -45.10
C HIS A 378 -24.11 -18.48 -45.49
N ASN A 379 -23.26 -19.45 -45.86
CA ASN A 379 -23.66 -20.79 -46.32
C ASN A 379 -23.55 -21.86 -45.22
N PHE A 380 -23.58 -21.47 -43.93
CA PHE A 380 -23.42 -22.35 -42.78
C PHE A 380 -22.05 -23.06 -42.70
N TYR A 381 -21.04 -22.54 -43.38
CA TYR A 381 -19.69 -23.08 -43.23
C TYR A 381 -19.10 -22.58 -41.89
N PRO A 382 -18.69 -23.45 -40.96
CA PRO A 382 -18.15 -23.03 -39.68
C PRO A 382 -16.67 -22.60 -39.79
N TYR A 383 -16.36 -21.43 -39.24
CA TYR A 383 -15.01 -20.92 -39.03
C TYR A 383 -14.64 -21.09 -37.56
N TYR A 384 -13.97 -22.20 -37.24
CA TYR A 384 -13.52 -22.51 -35.89
C TYR A 384 -12.21 -21.81 -35.56
N PHE A 385 -12.08 -21.30 -34.33
CA PHE A 385 -10.80 -20.95 -33.76
C PHE A 385 -9.96 -22.23 -33.54
N GLN A 386 -8.69 -22.17 -33.91
CA GLN A 386 -7.75 -23.28 -33.74
C GLN A 386 -6.79 -22.97 -32.60
N GLY A 387 -7.21 -23.23 -31.37
CA GLY A 387 -6.41 -22.85 -30.21
C GLY A 387 -7.15 -23.03 -28.90
N GLU A 388 -6.61 -22.44 -27.86
CA GLU A 388 -7.18 -22.45 -26.52
C GLU A 388 -7.79 -21.08 -26.21
N ILE A 389 -8.91 -21.09 -25.50
CA ILE A 389 -9.61 -19.89 -25.03
C ILE A 389 -9.86 -20.06 -23.54
N ASP A 390 -9.68 -18.96 -22.81
CA ASP A 390 -9.88 -18.86 -21.37
C ASP A 390 -10.46 -17.48 -21.01
N GLU A 391 -11.03 -17.37 -19.81
CA GLU A 391 -11.38 -16.09 -19.17
C GLU A 391 -12.16 -15.10 -20.08
N VAL A 392 -13.33 -15.51 -20.57
CA VAL A 392 -14.17 -14.71 -21.48
C VAL A 392 -15.11 -13.82 -20.67
N ALA A 393 -14.99 -12.49 -20.80
CA ALA A 393 -15.86 -11.52 -20.15
C ALA A 393 -16.54 -10.57 -21.17
N VAL A 394 -17.78 -10.20 -20.86
CA VAL A 394 -18.60 -9.26 -21.63
C VAL A 394 -19.04 -8.13 -20.70
N TYR A 395 -18.95 -6.90 -21.18
CA TYR A 395 -19.37 -5.71 -20.44
C TYR A 395 -20.33 -4.89 -21.31
N GLN A 396 -21.42 -4.41 -20.70
CA GLN A 396 -22.37 -3.46 -21.33
C GLN A 396 -21.92 -2.00 -21.18
N ARG A 397 -20.60 -1.79 -21.09
CA ARG A 397 -19.93 -0.49 -21.00
C ARG A 397 -18.55 -0.57 -21.66
N ALA A 398 -17.97 0.59 -21.95
CA ALA A 398 -16.61 0.70 -22.43
C ALA A 398 -15.69 0.63 -21.21
N LEU A 399 -14.80 -0.37 -21.17
CA LEU A 399 -13.71 -0.38 -20.21
C LEU A 399 -12.66 0.64 -20.61
N THR A 400 -12.09 1.28 -19.60
CA THR A 400 -11.00 2.24 -19.73
C THR A 400 -9.66 1.52 -19.95
N SER A 401 -8.67 2.21 -20.50
CA SER A 401 -7.31 1.64 -20.66
C SER A 401 -6.70 1.21 -19.32
N ALA A 402 -7.02 1.92 -18.24
CA ALA A 402 -6.53 1.61 -16.89
C ALA A 402 -7.15 0.32 -16.33
N GLU A 403 -8.47 0.13 -16.48
CA GLU A 403 -9.14 -1.11 -16.08
C GLU A 403 -8.58 -2.30 -16.87
N ILE A 404 -8.45 -2.17 -18.19
CA ILE A 404 -7.92 -3.22 -19.07
C ILE A 404 -6.49 -3.58 -18.67
N ARG A 405 -5.64 -2.58 -18.41
CA ARG A 405 -4.27 -2.80 -17.93
C ARG A 405 -4.25 -3.44 -16.55
N GLY A 406 -5.14 -3.02 -15.65
CA GLY A 406 -5.33 -3.59 -14.33
C GLY A 406 -5.64 -5.08 -14.39
N HIS A 407 -6.58 -5.48 -15.26
CA HIS A 407 -6.91 -6.89 -15.49
C HIS A 407 -5.68 -7.66 -15.98
N TYR A 408 -4.98 -7.19 -17.02
CA TYR A 408 -3.77 -7.86 -17.52
C TYR A 408 -2.71 -8.02 -16.43
N CYS A 409 -2.40 -6.97 -15.67
CA CYS A 409 -1.42 -7.00 -14.59
C CYS A 409 -1.83 -8.00 -13.49
N ALA A 410 -3.11 -8.05 -13.14
CA ALA A 410 -3.65 -8.98 -12.16
C ALA A 410 -3.56 -10.45 -12.60
N SER A 411 -3.39 -10.74 -13.90
CA SER A 411 -3.11 -12.12 -14.33
C SER A 411 -1.76 -12.66 -13.84
N GLY A 412 -0.81 -11.78 -13.51
CA GLY A 412 0.58 -12.14 -13.24
C GLY A 412 1.31 -12.81 -14.43
N PHE A 413 0.69 -12.89 -15.61
CA PHE A 413 1.30 -13.42 -16.81
C PHE A 413 2.41 -12.48 -17.29
N LYS A 414 3.63 -13.00 -17.45
CA LYS A 414 4.85 -12.20 -17.74
C LYS A 414 5.05 -11.03 -16.72
N SER A 415 4.78 -11.29 -15.43
CA SER A 415 4.77 -10.32 -14.30
C SER A 415 5.99 -9.40 -14.17
N GLY A 416 7.16 -9.79 -14.68
CA GLY A 416 8.36 -8.93 -14.70
C GLY A 416 8.24 -7.64 -15.53
N ALA A 417 7.17 -7.47 -16.30
CA ALA A 417 6.91 -6.31 -17.16
C ALA A 417 5.77 -5.40 -16.69
N CYS A 418 5.07 -5.74 -15.60
CA CYS A 418 3.89 -4.99 -15.16
C CYS A 418 4.24 -3.96 -14.09
N CYS A 419 4.37 -2.69 -14.48
CA CYS A 419 4.26 -1.54 -13.59
C CYS A 419 2.83 -0.99 -13.71
N PRO A 420 1.90 -1.24 -12.76
CA PRO A 420 0.49 -0.84 -12.88
C PRO A 420 0.29 0.68 -12.99
N THR A 421 1.29 1.45 -12.56
CA THR A 421 1.28 2.93 -12.62
C THR A 421 1.82 3.48 -13.95
N ASP A 422 2.43 2.65 -14.79
CA ASP A 422 2.87 2.97 -16.16
C ASP A 422 1.79 2.50 -17.14
N ILE A 423 0.73 3.29 -17.28
CA ILE A 423 -0.47 2.98 -18.06
C ILE A 423 -0.14 2.98 -19.56
N ASN A 424 0.74 3.88 -20.03
CA ASN A 424 1.12 3.97 -21.44
C ASN A 424 2.24 2.99 -21.86
N ASN A 425 2.85 2.30 -20.89
CA ASN A 425 3.93 1.32 -21.05
C ASN A 425 5.21 1.91 -21.68
N ASP A 426 5.56 3.15 -21.35
CA ASP A 426 6.82 3.79 -21.76
C ASP A 426 7.98 3.54 -20.78
N SER A 427 7.75 2.70 -19.76
CA SER A 427 8.68 2.39 -18.67
C SER A 427 8.92 3.53 -17.68
N LEU A 428 8.08 4.57 -17.71
CA LEU A 428 8.03 5.65 -16.73
C LEU A 428 6.66 5.64 -16.05
N THR A 429 6.59 6.29 -14.88
CA THR A 429 5.31 6.65 -14.26
C THR A 429 5.32 8.16 -14.17
N ASP A 430 4.67 8.81 -15.12
CA ASP A 430 4.76 10.26 -15.33
C ASP A 430 3.39 10.91 -15.58
N SER A 431 3.41 12.20 -15.96
CA SER A 431 2.19 12.95 -16.21
C SER A 431 1.31 12.39 -17.33
N GLN A 432 1.88 11.64 -18.28
CA GLN A 432 1.14 11.04 -19.38
C GLN A 432 0.26 9.89 -18.88
N ASP A 433 0.74 9.10 -17.92
CA ASP A 433 -0.06 8.06 -17.26
C ASP A 433 -1.23 8.68 -16.49
N LEU A 434 -0.97 9.75 -15.75
CA LEU A 434 -2.02 10.50 -15.06
C LEU A 434 -3.04 11.08 -16.04
N CYS A 435 -2.61 11.63 -17.18
CA CYS A 435 -3.51 12.11 -18.22
C CYS A 435 -4.41 10.99 -18.78
N ILE A 436 -3.87 9.79 -18.99
CA ILE A 436 -4.67 8.65 -19.46
C ILE A 436 -5.69 8.24 -18.40
N LEU A 437 -5.30 8.19 -17.13
CA LEU A 437 -6.21 7.92 -16.02
C LEU A 437 -7.35 8.95 -15.95
N LEU A 438 -7.04 10.23 -16.09
CA LEU A 438 -8.03 11.32 -16.01
C LEU A 438 -8.94 11.37 -17.23
N SER A 439 -8.42 11.09 -18.43
CA SER A 439 -9.24 10.99 -19.66
C SER A 439 -10.29 9.88 -19.63
N SER A 440 -10.19 8.99 -18.65
CA SER A 440 -11.08 7.85 -18.47
C SER A 440 -12.29 8.14 -17.58
N TRP A 441 -12.38 9.35 -17.03
CA TRP A 441 -13.38 9.77 -16.05
C TRP A 441 -14.55 10.57 -16.68
N GLU A 442 -15.36 10.03 -17.60
CA GLU A 442 -16.52 10.79 -18.14
C GLU A 442 -17.71 9.90 -18.55
N THR A 443 -19.01 10.21 -18.41
CA THR A 443 -19.84 11.25 -17.74
C THR A 443 -21.21 10.60 -17.39
N THR A 444 -22.08 11.24 -16.59
CA THR A 444 -23.55 11.31 -16.84
C THR A 444 -24.25 12.30 -15.89
N GLY A 445 -24.78 13.39 -16.46
CA GLY A 445 -26.06 14.00 -16.06
C GLY A 445 -26.16 14.69 -14.69
N MET A 446 -26.33 16.02 -14.73
CA MET A 446 -26.96 16.90 -13.72
C MET A 446 -26.54 16.73 -12.26
N GLU A 447 -25.88 17.77 -11.74
CA GLU A 447 -25.67 18.08 -10.31
C GLU A 447 -24.74 17.13 -9.52
N SER A 448 -23.58 16.77 -10.07
CA SER A 448 -22.48 16.33 -9.22
C SER A 448 -21.56 17.52 -8.94
N GLY A 449 -21.28 17.85 -7.68
CA GLY A 449 -20.34 18.91 -7.30
C GLY A 449 -18.87 18.62 -7.65
N ALA A 450 -18.63 17.78 -8.66
CA ALA A 450 -17.32 17.33 -9.15
C ALA A 450 -16.92 17.96 -10.48
N ASP A 451 -17.87 18.47 -11.26
CA ASP A 451 -17.63 19.40 -12.37
C ASP A 451 -17.44 20.81 -11.76
N ILE A 452 -16.18 21.21 -11.62
CA ILE A 452 -15.77 22.40 -10.88
C ILE A 452 -15.74 23.62 -11.79
N ASP A 453 -15.44 23.43 -13.08
CA ASP A 453 -15.33 24.52 -14.04
C ASP A 453 -16.62 24.79 -14.85
N GLY A 454 -17.59 23.88 -14.76
CA GLY A 454 -18.94 24.00 -15.31
C GLY A 454 -19.02 23.72 -16.81
N ASP A 455 -18.06 22.98 -17.37
CA ASP A 455 -18.02 22.65 -18.81
C ASP A 455 -18.76 21.35 -19.17
N GLU A 456 -19.43 20.73 -18.19
CA GLU A 456 -20.18 19.47 -18.28
C GLU A 456 -19.30 18.21 -18.44
N ASN A 457 -17.97 18.35 -18.31
CA ASN A 457 -16.98 17.27 -18.26
C ASN A 457 -16.39 17.17 -16.84
N VAL A 458 -15.73 16.05 -16.52
CA VAL A 458 -14.97 15.89 -15.26
C VAL A 458 -13.58 15.39 -15.64
N ASP A 459 -12.67 16.32 -15.91
CA ASP A 459 -11.40 16.00 -16.54
C ASP A 459 -10.17 16.50 -15.74
N GLY A 460 -9.01 16.51 -16.39
CA GLY A 460 -7.78 16.99 -15.76
C GLY A 460 -7.81 18.47 -15.40
N HIS A 461 -8.70 19.26 -15.99
CA HIS A 461 -8.92 20.66 -15.68
C HIS A 461 -9.72 20.82 -14.37
N ASP A 462 -10.76 20.03 -14.14
CA ASP A 462 -11.46 19.97 -12.85
C ASP A 462 -10.55 19.52 -11.72
N LEU A 463 -9.75 18.48 -11.94
CA LEU A 463 -8.75 18.07 -10.95
C LEU A 463 -7.70 19.17 -10.76
N GLY A 464 -7.29 19.86 -11.83
CA GLY A 464 -6.43 21.03 -11.75
C GLY A 464 -7.04 22.15 -10.89
N MET A 465 -8.35 22.35 -10.96
CA MET A 465 -9.09 23.31 -10.14
C MET A 465 -9.36 22.81 -8.72
N LEU A 466 -9.57 21.52 -8.50
CA LEU A 466 -9.68 20.88 -7.19
C LEU A 466 -8.34 20.95 -6.45
N LEU A 467 -7.24 20.57 -7.10
CA LEU A 467 -5.88 20.62 -6.55
C LEU A 467 -5.36 22.05 -6.44
N GLY A 468 -5.73 22.93 -7.38
CA GLY A 468 -5.50 24.38 -7.27
C GLY A 468 -6.35 25.03 -6.18
N GLY A 469 -7.51 24.44 -5.87
CA GLY A 469 -8.40 24.77 -4.76
C GLY A 469 -8.02 24.10 -3.43
N TRP A 470 -7.21 23.04 -3.46
CA TRP A 470 -6.47 22.50 -2.33
C TRP A 470 -5.35 23.46 -1.96
N GLY A 471 -5.74 24.62 -1.46
CA GLY A 471 -5.03 25.20 -0.35
C GLY A 471 -5.21 24.30 0.87
N SER A 472 -4.24 24.32 1.78
CA SER A 472 -4.40 23.72 3.11
C SER A 472 -5.81 24.01 3.64
N CYS A 473 -6.50 23.02 4.21
CA CYS A 473 -7.44 23.31 5.28
C CYS A 473 -6.61 24.06 6.32
N VAL A 474 -6.54 25.38 6.21
CA VAL A 474 -5.88 26.27 7.15
C VAL A 474 -6.75 26.16 8.38
N PRO A 475 -6.39 25.37 9.40
CA PRO A 475 -7.22 25.31 10.59
C PRO A 475 -7.30 26.74 11.12
N GLU A 476 -8.45 27.12 11.64
CA GLU A 476 -8.67 28.44 12.21
C GLU A 476 -7.51 28.74 13.20
N GLY A 477 -6.60 29.66 12.83
CA GLY A 477 -5.37 29.94 13.59
C GLY A 477 -4.03 29.78 12.86
N SER A 478 -3.96 29.30 11.61
CA SER A 478 -2.66 29.28 10.92
C SER A 478 -2.10 30.70 10.68
N PRO A 479 -0.77 30.88 10.78
CA PRO A 479 -0.18 32.18 10.58
C PRO A 479 -0.24 32.61 9.10
N PRO A 480 -0.74 33.83 8.77
CA PRO A 480 -0.89 34.28 7.37
C PRO A 480 0.44 34.48 6.65
N TRP A 481 1.54 34.48 7.39
CA TRP A 481 2.89 34.66 6.89
C TRP A 481 3.58 33.34 6.50
N ALA A 482 2.96 32.18 6.79
CA ALA A 482 3.59 30.88 6.64
C ALA A 482 2.73 29.88 5.86
N THR A 483 3.41 28.97 5.15
CA THR A 483 2.81 27.72 4.66
C THR A 483 2.99 26.66 5.76
N VAL A 484 1.91 26.00 6.16
CA VAL A 484 1.97 24.91 7.16
C VAL A 484 2.55 23.66 6.50
N LEU A 485 3.63 23.11 7.07
CA LEU A 485 4.22 21.85 6.62
C LEU A 485 3.73 20.68 7.47
N GLU A 486 3.74 20.83 8.80
CA GLU A 486 3.21 19.83 9.73
C GLU A 486 2.50 20.55 10.89
N TRP A 487 1.24 20.20 11.13
CA TRP A 487 0.45 20.80 12.21
C TRP A 487 0.87 20.28 13.58
N LEU A 488 0.91 18.95 13.72
CA LEU A 488 1.29 18.27 14.95
C LEU A 488 2.79 17.93 14.95
N PRO A 489 3.42 17.87 16.13
CA PRO A 489 4.82 17.47 16.23
C PRO A 489 5.02 16.02 15.79
N ASN A 490 5.99 15.80 14.90
CA ASN A 490 6.33 14.46 14.42
C ASN A 490 6.89 13.61 15.56
N GLU A 491 6.25 12.48 15.86
CA GLU A 491 6.62 11.62 16.99
C GLU A 491 8.01 10.97 16.85
N ALA A 492 8.50 10.81 15.61
CA ALA A 492 9.85 10.32 15.35
C ALA A 492 10.93 11.37 15.66
N VAL A 493 10.57 12.66 15.64
CA VAL A 493 11.48 13.78 15.95
C VAL A 493 11.35 14.19 17.40
N VAL A 494 10.14 14.58 17.80
CA VAL A 494 9.81 15.03 19.16
C VAL A 494 9.38 13.83 19.99
N THR A 495 10.35 13.01 20.43
CA THR A 495 10.07 11.75 21.13
C THR A 495 9.51 11.93 22.55
N ASP A 496 9.78 13.06 23.21
CA ASP A 496 9.23 13.39 24.52
C ASP A 496 7.74 13.76 24.43
N ALA A 497 6.88 12.95 25.05
CA ALA A 497 5.43 13.13 25.03
C ALA A 497 4.96 14.43 25.73
N ASN A 498 5.66 14.90 26.76
CA ASN A 498 5.33 16.16 27.43
C ASN A 498 5.67 17.36 26.54
N LEU A 499 6.79 17.28 25.81
CA LEU A 499 7.15 18.31 24.84
C LEU A 499 6.16 18.35 23.67
N ARG A 500 5.73 17.18 23.16
CA ARG A 500 4.65 17.11 22.16
C ARG A 500 3.35 17.72 22.69
N ALA A 501 2.94 17.35 23.89
CA ALA A 501 1.73 17.90 24.51
C ALA A 501 1.82 19.42 24.70
N ALA A 502 2.99 19.96 25.08
CA ALA A 502 3.21 21.39 25.22
C ALA A 502 3.12 22.13 23.87
N ILE A 503 3.66 21.54 22.78
CA ILE A 503 3.51 22.07 21.42
C ILE A 503 2.05 22.04 20.99
N THR A 504 1.36 20.89 21.13
CA THR A 504 -0.05 20.77 20.74
C THR A 504 -0.95 21.73 21.51
N ALA A 505 -0.65 21.99 22.78
CA ALA A 505 -1.41 22.92 23.63
C ALA A 505 -1.34 24.39 23.17
N THR A 506 -0.39 24.77 22.31
CA THR A 506 -0.34 26.15 21.79
C THR A 506 -1.40 26.42 20.71
N ASN A 507 -2.01 25.37 20.14
CA ASN A 507 -2.90 25.45 18.98
C ASN A 507 -2.28 26.20 17.78
N LEU A 508 -1.00 25.95 17.53
CA LEU A 508 -0.25 26.53 16.41
C LEU A 508 0.47 25.39 15.67
N PRO A 509 0.70 25.52 14.35
CA PRO A 509 1.37 24.50 13.57
C PRO A 509 2.84 24.34 14.03
N TRP A 510 3.26 23.11 14.27
CA TRP A 510 4.63 22.82 14.74
C TRP A 510 5.71 23.20 13.72
N ARG A 511 5.51 22.88 12.44
CA ARG A 511 6.50 23.08 11.38
C ARG A 511 5.90 23.91 10.25
N VAL A 512 6.52 25.03 9.94
CA VAL A 512 6.06 25.98 8.91
C VAL A 512 7.19 26.42 8.00
N LEU A 513 6.84 26.83 6.78
CA LEU A 513 7.73 27.50 5.84
C LEU A 513 7.34 28.98 5.76
N ASP A 514 8.26 29.89 6.08
CA ASP A 514 8.03 31.33 5.94
C ASP A 514 7.87 31.70 4.46
N ASN A 515 6.70 32.21 4.06
CA ASN A 515 6.36 32.49 2.66
C ASN A 515 7.24 33.57 2.04
N GLY A 516 7.78 34.46 2.87
CA GLY A 516 8.70 35.49 2.43
C GLY A 516 10.05 34.91 2.05
N THR A 517 10.62 34.07 2.91
CA THR A 517 12.05 33.74 2.90
C THR A 517 12.38 32.30 2.54
N ASN A 518 11.38 31.41 2.49
CA ASN A 518 11.57 29.97 2.42
C ASN A 518 12.46 29.44 3.57
N ILE A 519 12.39 30.08 4.75
CA ILE A 519 13.01 29.59 5.97
C ILE A 519 12.02 28.64 6.64
N GLU A 520 12.43 27.39 6.83
CA GLU A 520 11.69 26.43 7.63
C GLU A 520 11.85 26.77 9.12
N MET A 521 10.73 26.92 9.82
CA MET A 521 10.69 27.31 11.23
C MET A 521 9.93 26.27 12.06
N LEU A 522 10.45 26.00 13.25
CA LEU A 522 9.84 25.10 14.22
C LEU A 522 9.28 25.89 15.39
N LEU A 523 8.11 25.49 15.85
CA LEU A 523 7.45 26.08 17.02
C LEU A 523 8.10 25.57 18.30
N VAL A 524 8.48 26.51 19.15
CA VAL A 524 8.98 26.25 20.51
C VAL A 524 7.89 26.72 21.50
N PRO A 525 7.32 25.82 22.33
CA PRO A 525 6.31 26.20 23.29
C PRO A 525 6.93 27.04 24.42
N GLY A 526 6.15 27.94 25.02
CA GLY A 526 6.57 28.65 26.24
C GLY A 526 6.78 27.68 27.40
N GLY A 527 7.63 28.05 28.36
CA GLY A 527 7.94 27.21 29.50
C GLY A 527 8.94 27.83 30.47
N ASN A 528 9.28 27.07 31.51
CA ASN A 528 10.31 27.43 32.49
C ASN A 528 11.57 26.60 32.24
N PHE A 529 12.74 27.22 32.38
CA PHE A 529 14.00 26.50 32.38
C PHE A 529 15.05 27.17 33.26
N MET A 530 16.11 26.43 33.58
CA MET A 530 17.29 26.97 34.22
C MET A 530 18.27 27.45 33.15
N MET A 531 18.50 28.77 33.10
CA MET A 531 19.43 29.42 32.17
C MET A 531 20.78 29.65 32.86
N GLY A 532 21.86 29.41 32.14
CA GLY A 532 23.23 29.61 32.60
C GLY A 532 24.01 28.31 32.77
N CYS A 533 25.05 28.35 33.61
CA CYS A 533 26.13 27.38 33.64
C CYS A 533 25.71 25.90 33.58
N SER A 534 26.15 25.23 32.50
CA SER A 534 26.14 23.76 32.35
C SER A 534 27.52 23.31 31.86
N ALA A 535 28.34 22.80 32.79
CA ALA A 535 29.71 22.34 32.53
C ALA A 535 29.73 20.97 31.84
N SER A 536 30.68 20.76 30.93
CA SER A 536 30.98 19.43 30.37
C SER A 536 31.99 18.68 31.23
N ASN A 537 32.24 17.41 30.90
CA ASN A 537 33.24 16.60 31.59
C ASN A 537 34.66 17.16 31.42
N GLN A 538 34.92 17.88 30.34
CA GLN A 538 36.24 18.43 30.03
C GLN A 538 36.37 19.94 30.28
N SER A 539 35.26 20.68 30.39
CA SER A 539 35.27 22.15 30.48
C SER A 539 34.27 22.70 31.48
N GLY A 540 34.75 23.53 32.40
CA GLY A 540 33.93 24.32 33.30
C GLY A 540 33.31 25.56 32.63
N CYS A 541 32.38 26.20 33.33
CA CYS A 541 31.74 27.43 32.88
C CYS A 541 32.60 28.66 33.13
N ASP A 542 32.46 29.66 32.26
CA ASP A 542 32.98 31.00 32.44
C ASP A 542 32.13 31.79 33.46
N SER A 543 32.69 32.88 33.98
CA SER A 543 32.06 33.66 35.05
C SER A 543 30.75 34.33 34.62
N ASP A 544 30.63 34.66 33.33
CA ASP A 544 29.47 35.32 32.73
C ASP A 544 28.31 34.35 32.39
N GLU A 545 28.53 33.04 32.55
CA GLU A 545 27.48 32.01 32.51
C GLU A 545 26.75 31.87 33.86
N ASN A 546 27.16 32.62 34.87
CA ASN A 546 26.65 32.55 36.24
C ASN A 546 25.94 33.87 36.66
N PRO A 547 24.98 33.80 37.61
CA PRO A 547 24.46 32.58 38.24
C PRO A 547 23.51 31.79 37.33
N LEU A 548 23.40 30.48 37.59
CA LEU A 548 22.29 29.67 37.09
C LEU A 548 20.99 30.20 37.72
N HIS A 549 20.00 30.56 36.89
CA HIS A 549 18.77 31.23 37.33
C HIS A 549 17.56 30.74 36.53
N GLN A 550 16.35 30.90 37.06
CA GLN A 550 15.14 30.47 36.37
C GLN A 550 14.64 31.54 35.41
N VAL A 551 14.33 31.12 34.18
CA VAL A 551 13.70 31.95 33.16
C VAL A 551 12.35 31.36 32.78
N THR A 552 11.33 32.22 32.67
CA THR A 552 10.00 31.88 32.16
C THR A 552 9.80 32.54 30.79
N LEU A 553 9.60 31.73 29.75
CA LEU A 553 9.12 32.19 28.45
C LEU A 553 7.61 31.98 28.39
N THR A 554 6.82 33.06 28.33
CA THR A 554 5.35 32.97 28.47
C THR A 554 4.64 32.64 27.17
N ASN A 555 5.27 32.92 26.03
CA ASN A 555 4.67 32.78 24.72
C ASN A 555 5.46 31.75 23.91
N ALA A 556 4.74 31.00 23.08
CA ALA A 556 5.39 30.22 22.04
C ALA A 556 6.00 31.15 20.97
N PHE A 557 7.06 30.69 20.33
CA PHE A 557 7.73 31.40 19.25
C PHE A 557 8.23 30.43 18.20
N TYR A 558 8.36 30.91 16.97
CA TYR A 558 9.00 30.17 15.89
C TYR A 558 10.48 30.51 15.84
N ILE A 559 11.32 29.50 15.64
CA ILE A 559 12.75 29.66 15.41
C ILE A 559 13.18 28.81 14.22
N GLY A 560 14.11 29.32 13.40
CA GLY A 560 14.58 28.64 12.21
C GLY A 560 15.12 27.24 12.55
N LYS A 561 14.71 26.23 11.79
CA LYS A 561 15.19 24.85 11.94
C LYS A 561 16.71 24.76 11.86
N THR A 562 17.29 25.60 11.02
CA THR A 562 18.72 25.75 10.79
C THR A 562 19.13 27.21 10.91
N GLU A 563 20.43 27.49 10.84
CA GLU A 563 20.93 28.84 10.56
C GLU A 563 20.40 29.33 9.19
N VAL A 564 20.36 30.66 8.99
CA VAL A 564 19.99 31.25 7.70
C VAL A 564 21.05 30.92 6.67
N THR A 565 20.65 30.37 5.53
CA THR A 565 21.59 29.93 4.49
C THR A 565 22.07 31.08 3.61
N GLN A 566 23.20 30.87 2.93
CA GLN A 566 23.71 31.84 1.95
C GLN A 566 22.68 32.10 0.83
N ALA A 567 21.93 31.09 0.38
CA ALA A 567 20.88 31.25 -0.62
C ALA A 567 19.72 32.11 -0.12
N GLN A 568 19.23 31.85 1.11
CA GLN A 568 18.14 32.61 1.72
C GLN A 568 18.53 34.08 1.93
N TRP A 569 19.75 34.32 2.41
CA TRP A 569 20.31 35.66 2.52
C TRP A 569 20.39 36.36 1.15
N THR A 570 20.99 35.71 0.16
CA THR A 570 21.20 36.28 -1.18
C THR A 570 19.88 36.61 -1.85
N ALA A 571 18.86 35.75 -1.72
CA ALA A 571 17.53 35.98 -2.27
C ALA A 571 16.86 37.24 -1.70
N LYS A 572 17.20 37.64 -0.47
CA LYS A 572 16.62 38.82 0.20
C LYS A 572 17.46 40.07 0.13
N MET A 573 18.78 39.92 0.23
CA MET A 573 19.71 41.03 0.31
C MET A 573 20.39 41.35 -1.02
N GLY A 574 20.21 40.49 -2.04
CA GLY A 574 20.76 40.67 -3.39
C GLY A 574 22.28 40.49 -3.50
N SER A 575 22.97 40.13 -2.41
CA SER A 575 24.41 39.91 -2.37
C SER A 575 24.77 38.87 -1.30
N ASN A 576 25.92 38.21 -1.45
CA ASN A 576 26.42 37.20 -0.51
C ASN A 576 27.76 37.64 0.09
N PRO A 577 27.84 37.99 1.38
CA PRO A 577 29.08 38.42 2.03
C PRO A 577 29.97 37.25 2.51
N SER A 578 29.48 36.01 2.41
CA SER A 578 30.10 34.82 2.98
C SER A 578 31.50 34.56 2.42
N HIS A 579 32.46 34.31 3.31
CA HIS A 579 33.80 33.85 2.97
C HIS A 579 33.78 32.50 2.22
N PHE A 580 32.97 31.56 2.68
CA PHE A 580 32.87 30.20 2.15
C PHE A 580 31.82 30.10 1.04
N SER A 581 31.82 31.04 0.10
CA SER A 581 30.87 31.14 -1.02
C SER A 581 31.33 30.42 -2.30
N GLY A 582 32.56 29.90 -2.33
CA GLY A 582 33.18 29.26 -3.49
C GLY A 582 32.99 27.74 -3.61
N ASN A 583 32.37 27.10 -2.63
CA ASN A 583 32.12 25.65 -2.63
C ASN A 583 30.83 25.29 -3.38
N PHE A 584 30.71 24.05 -3.90
CA PHE A 584 29.52 23.61 -4.64
C PHE A 584 28.24 23.63 -3.79
N ASP A 585 28.36 23.30 -2.51
CA ASP A 585 27.28 23.30 -1.52
C ASP A 585 27.09 24.67 -0.82
N SER A 586 27.81 25.72 -1.24
CA SER A 586 27.71 27.06 -0.60
C SER A 586 26.27 27.59 -0.45
N PRO A 587 25.34 27.39 -1.41
CA PRO A 587 23.95 27.85 -1.25
C PRO A 587 23.25 27.32 0.01
N SER A 588 23.59 26.10 0.47
CA SER A 588 23.02 25.47 1.67
C SER A 588 23.88 25.62 2.93
N ARG A 589 25.04 26.28 2.85
CA ARG A 589 25.85 26.65 4.02
C ARG A 589 25.22 27.84 4.75
N PRO A 590 25.52 28.04 6.05
CA PRO A 590 25.09 29.23 6.77
C PRO A 590 25.70 30.47 6.13
N VAL A 591 24.94 31.57 6.11
CA VAL A 591 25.50 32.88 5.81
C VAL A 591 26.41 33.31 6.95
N GLU A 592 27.65 33.67 6.62
CA GLU A 592 28.64 34.21 7.56
C GLU A 592 29.25 35.50 7.01
N ASN A 593 30.16 36.12 7.76
CA ASN A 593 30.64 37.49 7.49
C ASN A 593 29.52 38.54 7.49
N VAL A 594 28.45 38.29 8.23
CA VAL A 594 27.39 39.26 8.51
C VAL A 594 27.60 39.86 9.89
N SER A 595 27.26 41.14 10.06
CA SER A 595 27.28 41.81 11.36
C SER A 595 25.87 41.89 11.94
N TRP A 596 25.78 42.12 13.25
CA TRP A 596 24.49 42.36 13.92
C TRP A 596 23.74 43.52 13.24
N ASN A 597 24.44 44.60 12.89
CA ASN A 597 23.85 45.75 12.21
C ASN A 597 23.33 45.42 10.80
N MET A 598 24.00 44.55 10.03
CA MET A 598 23.50 44.10 8.72
C MET A 598 22.18 43.33 8.83
N ILE A 599 21.97 42.66 9.97
CA ILE A 599 20.76 41.88 10.23
C ILE A 599 19.62 42.80 10.73
N THR A 600 19.90 43.71 11.67
CA THR A 600 18.85 44.41 12.44
C THR A 600 18.60 45.86 12.04
N ALA A 601 19.52 46.52 11.32
CA ALA A 601 19.35 47.93 10.95
C ALA A 601 18.20 48.12 9.95
N ALA A 602 17.77 49.37 9.77
CA ALA A 602 16.82 49.73 8.71
C ALA A 602 17.44 49.42 7.34
N GLY A 603 16.73 48.63 6.52
CA GLY A 603 17.25 48.10 5.26
C GLY A 603 18.05 46.80 5.40
N GLY A 604 18.25 46.30 6.63
CA GLY A 604 18.85 45.00 6.91
C GLY A 604 17.86 43.84 6.79
N PHE A 605 18.35 42.62 7.00
CA PHE A 605 17.60 41.38 6.79
C PHE A 605 16.25 41.33 7.53
N ASN A 606 16.21 41.73 8.80
CA ASN A 606 14.98 41.74 9.60
C ASN A 606 13.92 42.68 8.99
N SER A 607 14.33 43.87 8.54
CA SER A 607 13.41 44.83 7.92
C SER A 607 12.91 44.36 6.55
N ALA A 608 13.71 43.59 5.82
CA ALA A 608 13.36 43.06 4.50
C ALA A 608 12.43 41.83 4.57
N THR A 609 12.35 41.16 5.72
CA THR A 609 11.66 39.86 5.87
C THR A 609 10.53 39.89 6.90
N GLY A 610 10.57 40.82 7.86
CA GLY A 610 9.68 40.82 9.02
C GLY A 610 10.08 39.81 10.11
N LEU A 611 11.24 39.14 9.95
CA LEU A 611 11.81 38.25 10.96
C LEU A 611 12.62 39.04 11.99
N ARG A 612 12.99 38.38 13.10
CA ARG A 612 13.84 38.94 14.16
C ARG A 612 14.97 37.97 14.53
N LEU A 613 15.94 38.46 15.29
CA LEU A 613 16.84 37.57 16.04
C LEU A 613 16.10 36.99 17.27
N PRO A 614 16.43 35.76 17.70
CA PRO A 614 16.00 35.26 19.00
C PRO A 614 16.64 36.10 20.11
N THR A 615 15.97 36.17 21.26
CA THR A 615 16.64 36.57 22.49
C THR A 615 17.63 35.50 22.92
N GLU A 616 18.62 35.87 23.75
CA GLU A 616 19.58 34.93 24.31
C GLU A 616 18.87 33.79 25.07
N ALA A 617 17.81 34.12 25.79
CA ALA A 617 17.01 33.16 26.53
C ALA A 617 16.19 32.23 25.62
N GLU A 618 15.55 32.75 24.57
CA GLU A 618 14.85 31.92 23.58
C GLU A 618 15.82 30.95 22.90
N TRP A 619 17.03 31.42 22.56
CA TRP A 619 18.04 30.58 21.95
C TRP A 619 18.48 29.45 22.88
N GLU A 620 18.81 29.74 24.15
CA GLU A 620 19.24 28.71 25.11
C GLU A 620 18.10 27.73 25.42
N PHE A 621 16.87 28.21 25.56
CA PHE A 621 15.70 27.36 25.77
C PHE A 621 15.50 26.39 24.59
N ALA A 622 15.56 26.91 23.36
CA ALA A 622 15.45 26.13 22.14
C ALA A 622 16.61 25.13 21.99
N TYR A 623 17.85 25.52 22.33
CA TYR A 623 19.01 24.62 22.34
C TYR A 623 18.76 23.44 23.26
N ARG A 624 18.35 23.74 24.50
CA ARG A 624 18.22 22.76 25.58
C ARG A 624 17.12 21.75 25.29
N ALA A 625 16.01 22.16 24.68
CA ALA A 625 14.89 21.29 24.34
C ALA A 625 14.47 20.37 25.51
N GLY A 626 14.48 20.90 26.74
CA GLY A 626 14.16 20.18 27.98
C GLY A 626 15.36 19.62 28.77
N THR A 627 16.57 19.64 28.21
CA THR A 627 17.78 19.14 28.88
C THR A 627 18.45 20.19 29.78
N THR A 628 19.17 19.74 30.81
CA THR A 628 19.99 20.59 31.70
C THR A 628 21.49 20.36 31.54
N THR A 629 21.88 19.58 30.54
CA THR A 629 23.26 19.17 30.26
C THR A 629 24.02 20.23 29.49
N ALA A 630 25.33 20.02 29.33
CA ALA A 630 26.20 20.86 28.53
C ALA A 630 25.85 20.79 27.04
N PHE A 631 25.44 19.62 26.54
CA PHE A 631 25.05 19.41 25.14
C PHE A 631 23.62 18.84 25.05
N HIS A 632 22.90 19.22 24.00
CA HIS A 632 21.50 18.82 23.81
C HIS A 632 21.34 17.32 23.52
N ASN A 633 20.11 16.83 23.63
CA ASN A 633 19.77 15.44 23.35
C ASN A 633 19.78 15.12 21.85
N TYR A 634 19.78 13.83 21.52
CA TYR A 634 19.45 13.25 20.22
C TYR A 634 19.00 11.79 20.44
N PRO A 635 18.53 11.00 19.45
CA PRO A 635 17.90 9.69 19.69
C PRO A 635 18.69 8.71 20.56
N SER A 636 20.02 8.64 20.42
CA SER A 636 20.86 7.76 21.25
C SER A 636 21.31 8.38 22.58
N GLN A 637 20.99 9.65 22.82
CA GLN A 637 21.27 10.40 24.06
C GLN A 637 20.03 11.21 24.47
N PRO A 638 18.90 10.55 24.83
CA PRO A 638 17.59 11.20 24.96
C PRO A 638 17.51 12.25 26.07
N THR A 639 18.40 12.20 27.06
CA THR A 639 18.45 13.15 28.19
C THR A 639 19.51 14.24 28.04
N GLY A 640 20.15 14.34 26.86
CA GLY A 640 21.35 15.15 26.67
C GLY A 640 22.58 14.52 27.31
N PHE A 641 23.75 15.15 27.13
CA PHE A 641 25.03 14.60 27.57
C PHE A 641 26.04 15.69 27.99
N ASN A 642 26.97 15.31 28.87
CA ASN A 642 28.10 16.15 29.30
C ASN A 642 29.45 15.63 28.79
N ASP A 643 29.46 14.46 28.15
CA ASP A 643 30.68 13.86 27.60
C ASP A 643 30.95 14.40 26.19
N ASP A 644 31.99 15.22 26.08
CA ASP A 644 32.42 15.89 24.86
C ASP A 644 32.72 14.91 23.70
N THR A 645 32.96 13.61 23.97
CA THR A 645 33.22 12.61 22.92
C THR A 645 32.02 12.36 22.00
N PHE A 646 30.79 12.64 22.45
CA PHE A 646 29.58 12.52 21.62
C PHE A 646 29.30 13.76 20.77
N LEU A 647 30.05 14.86 20.94
CA LEU A 647 29.82 16.13 20.26
C LEU A 647 29.91 16.01 18.73
N ASN A 648 30.73 15.09 18.23
CA ASN A 648 30.89 14.82 16.79
C ASN A 648 29.56 14.50 16.06
N ASN A 649 28.55 14.02 16.79
CA ASN A 649 27.25 13.63 16.25
C ASN A 649 26.32 14.83 16.01
N ILE A 650 26.50 15.91 16.78
CA ILE A 650 25.58 17.07 16.78
C ILE A 650 26.23 18.36 16.27
N ALA A 651 27.56 18.41 16.10
CA ALA A 651 28.26 19.65 15.80
C ALA A 651 29.35 19.52 14.72
N TRP A 652 29.49 20.58 13.93
CA TRP A 652 30.69 20.89 13.16
C TRP A 652 31.57 21.87 13.94
N TYR A 653 32.71 21.43 14.43
CA TYR A 653 33.62 22.22 15.25
C TYR A 653 35.07 21.92 14.88
N SER A 654 36.02 22.53 15.60
CA SER A 654 37.46 22.53 15.23
C SER A 654 38.10 21.17 14.97
N ILE A 655 37.50 20.07 15.44
CA ILE A 655 38.01 18.71 15.24
C ILE A 655 37.52 18.06 13.94
N ASN A 656 36.31 18.38 13.48
CA ASN A 656 35.64 17.66 12.39
C ASN A 656 35.12 18.55 11.26
N ALA A 657 35.31 19.87 11.32
CA ALA A 657 34.77 20.81 10.35
C ALA A 657 35.71 21.11 9.17
N ASP A 658 36.91 20.54 9.13
CA ASP A 658 37.90 20.73 8.04
C ASP A 658 38.19 22.21 7.73
N ASP A 659 38.29 23.03 8.78
CA ASP A 659 38.54 24.46 8.71
C ASP A 659 37.54 25.26 7.83
N GLN A 660 36.27 24.85 7.81
CA GLN A 660 35.21 25.55 7.09
C GLN A 660 33.80 25.34 7.68
N THR A 661 32.86 26.18 7.26
CA THR A 661 31.41 25.93 7.48
C THR A 661 30.94 24.73 6.68
N HIS A 662 29.83 24.09 7.08
CA HIS A 662 29.22 22.98 6.34
C HIS A 662 27.76 23.30 6.03
N ALA A 663 27.18 22.56 5.08
CA ALA A 663 25.76 22.66 4.79
C ALA A 663 24.93 22.46 6.07
N VAL A 664 23.93 23.32 6.26
CA VAL A 664 23.06 23.25 7.44
C VAL A 664 22.26 21.94 7.46
N GLY A 665 21.91 21.46 8.65
CA GLY A 665 21.18 20.20 8.84
C GLY A 665 22.03 18.94 8.67
N GLY A 666 23.35 19.07 8.52
CA GLY A 666 24.26 17.93 8.32
C GLY A 666 24.57 17.10 9.58
N LYS A 667 24.17 17.58 10.76
CA LYS A 667 24.32 16.90 12.06
C LYS A 667 22.98 16.59 12.71
N LEU A 668 22.97 15.75 13.73
CA LEU A 668 21.74 15.34 14.42
C LEU A 668 21.08 16.53 15.13
N ALA A 669 19.76 16.63 14.96
CA ALA A 669 18.94 17.63 15.64
C ALA A 669 18.70 17.33 17.12
N ASN A 670 18.30 18.36 17.87
CA ASN A 670 17.80 18.20 19.24
C ASN A 670 16.34 17.69 19.30
N ALA A 671 15.77 17.54 20.51
CA ALA A 671 14.39 17.06 20.72
C ALA A 671 13.30 17.90 20.03
N LEU A 672 13.58 19.14 19.63
CA LEU A 672 12.64 19.99 18.91
C LEU A 672 12.77 19.85 17.38
N GLY A 673 13.81 19.17 16.88
CA GLY A 673 14.14 19.08 15.46
C GLY A 673 15.06 20.21 14.98
N LEU A 674 15.67 21.00 15.87
CA LEU A 674 16.60 22.06 15.52
C LEU A 674 17.99 21.49 15.27
N HIS A 675 18.59 21.87 14.15
CA HIS A 675 19.93 21.47 13.76
C HIS A 675 20.95 22.59 14.00
N ASP A 676 22.21 22.17 14.10
CA ASP A 676 23.39 23.04 14.20
C ASP A 676 23.33 24.03 15.36
N MET A 677 22.56 23.70 16.41
CA MET A 677 22.53 24.48 17.65
C MET A 677 23.91 24.46 18.35
N SER A 678 24.79 23.52 17.97
CA SER A 678 26.18 23.40 18.38
C SER A 678 27.11 23.40 17.17
N GLY A 679 28.08 24.32 17.14
CA GLY A 679 29.08 24.38 16.07
C GLY A 679 28.59 25.13 14.82
N ASN A 680 29.16 24.79 13.66
CA ASN A 680 29.00 25.44 12.36
C ASN A 680 29.31 26.95 12.41
N VAL A 681 28.39 27.83 12.78
CA VAL A 681 28.66 29.26 13.03
C VAL A 681 28.12 29.75 14.36
N TRP A 682 28.76 30.76 14.94
CA TRP A 682 28.20 31.50 16.06
C TRP A 682 26.92 32.19 15.61
N GLU A 683 25.88 32.15 16.42
CA GLU A 683 24.59 32.75 16.07
C GLU A 683 24.34 34.03 16.88
N PHE A 684 24.19 35.16 16.19
CA PHE A 684 23.80 36.41 16.83
C PHE A 684 22.42 36.31 17.51
N CYS A 685 22.33 36.82 18.73
CA CYS A 685 21.08 37.06 19.45
C CYS A 685 20.74 38.55 19.48
N HIS A 686 19.50 38.89 19.86
CA HIS A 686 19.05 40.27 19.98
C HIS A 686 19.80 41.04 21.08
N ASP A 687 20.09 40.36 22.19
CA ASP A 687 20.49 40.94 23.46
C ASP A 687 21.83 41.68 23.40
N TRP A 688 21.91 42.76 24.19
CA TRP A 688 23.20 43.28 24.63
C TRP A 688 23.77 42.35 25.71
N HIS A 689 25.09 42.25 25.78
CA HIS A 689 25.75 41.52 26.85
C HIS A 689 25.54 42.20 28.20
N GLY A 690 25.19 41.39 29.20
CA GLY A 690 25.05 41.79 30.60
C GLY A 690 25.18 40.58 31.52
N ALA A 691 25.44 40.86 32.80
CA ALA A 691 25.46 39.83 33.83
C ALA A 691 24.05 39.26 34.06
N TYR A 692 23.95 37.97 34.37
CA TYR A 692 22.70 37.36 34.77
C TYR A 692 22.27 37.84 36.17
N SER A 693 20.95 37.96 36.36
CA SER A 693 20.37 38.18 37.69
C SER A 693 20.30 36.86 38.45
N SER A 694 20.39 36.91 39.78
CA SER A 694 20.04 35.77 40.63
C SER A 694 18.52 35.57 40.77
N ASP A 695 17.73 36.56 40.35
CA ASP A 695 16.28 36.52 40.43
C ASP A 695 15.66 35.71 39.29
N ASN A 696 14.45 35.20 39.52
CA ASN A 696 13.64 34.63 38.45
C ASN A 696 13.17 35.73 37.51
N VAL A 697 13.34 35.53 36.20
CA VAL A 697 12.99 36.53 35.18
C VAL A 697 11.99 35.97 34.17
N THR A 698 11.20 36.84 33.56
CA THR A 698 10.17 36.49 32.57
C THR A 698 10.44 37.21 31.27
N ASN A 699 10.55 36.47 30.16
CA ASN A 699 10.88 36.96 28.80
C ASN A 699 12.05 37.98 28.78
N PRO A 700 13.23 37.66 29.34
CA PRO A 700 14.35 38.61 29.38
C PRO A 700 14.85 38.94 27.96
N THR A 701 15.19 40.20 27.73
CA THR A 701 15.72 40.72 26.45
C THR A 701 17.10 41.37 26.61
N GLY A 702 17.78 41.06 27.71
CA GLY A 702 19.06 41.65 28.08
C GLY A 702 18.97 43.13 28.49
N PRO A 703 20.11 43.77 28.78
CA PRO A 703 20.18 45.20 29.06
C PRO A 703 19.74 46.05 27.87
N THR A 704 19.24 47.26 28.13
CA THR A 704 18.79 48.20 27.08
C THR A 704 19.94 48.78 26.24
N THR A 705 21.16 48.78 26.78
CA THR A 705 22.37 49.31 26.15
C THR A 705 23.58 48.44 26.50
N GLY A 706 24.56 48.36 25.61
CA GLY A 706 25.80 47.64 25.86
C GLY A 706 26.87 47.95 24.81
N THR A 707 28.01 47.27 24.94
CA THR A 707 29.13 47.36 23.99
C THR A 707 29.17 46.16 23.04
N PHE A 708 28.79 44.97 23.53
CA PHE A 708 28.86 43.72 22.81
C PHE A 708 27.47 43.09 22.69
N ARG A 709 27.18 42.51 21.53
CA ARG A 709 26.00 41.68 21.27
C ARG A 709 26.31 40.23 21.59
N MET A 710 25.27 39.52 22.01
CA MET A 710 25.37 38.11 22.38
C MET A 710 25.46 37.21 21.16
N LEU A 711 26.32 36.20 21.23
CA LEU A 711 26.40 35.08 20.31
C LEU A 711 26.34 33.75 21.05
N ARG A 712 25.81 32.73 20.38
CA ARG A 712 25.57 31.39 20.95
C ARG A 712 25.96 30.27 19.98
N GLY A 713 26.23 29.07 20.49
CA GLY A 713 26.40 27.84 19.69
C GLY A 713 27.84 27.43 19.35
N GLY A 714 28.82 28.34 19.38
CA GLY A 714 30.19 28.02 18.92
C GLY A 714 30.32 28.12 17.41
N ASN A 715 31.43 27.65 16.83
CA ASN A 715 31.62 27.65 15.37
C ASN A 715 32.63 26.56 14.95
N TRP A 716 32.81 26.42 13.63
CA TRP A 716 33.71 25.45 12.98
C TRP A 716 35.20 25.56 13.35
N SER A 717 35.71 26.75 13.72
CA SER A 717 37.15 27.07 13.81
C SER A 717 37.71 27.23 15.23
N ASN A 718 36.84 27.29 16.25
CA ASN A 718 37.27 27.76 17.56
C ASN A 718 38.34 26.87 18.18
N GLN A 719 39.50 27.48 18.50
CA GLN A 719 40.66 26.78 19.07
C GLN A 719 40.40 26.15 20.45
N PHE A 720 39.35 26.58 21.15
CA PHE A 720 38.90 26.03 22.44
C PHE A 720 37.90 24.87 22.29
N GLY A 721 37.63 24.43 21.06
CA GLY A 721 36.93 23.19 20.73
C GLY A 721 35.54 23.06 21.36
N ALA A 722 35.29 21.90 21.97
CA ALA A 722 34.00 21.50 22.53
C ALA A 722 33.44 22.46 23.59
N LYS A 723 34.32 23.20 24.30
CA LYS A 723 33.91 24.19 25.33
C LYS A 723 32.88 25.17 24.79
N PHE A 724 33.04 25.63 23.55
CA PHE A 724 32.21 26.69 22.98
C PHE A 724 30.92 26.20 22.33
N CYS A 725 30.76 24.90 22.17
CA CYS A 725 29.53 24.29 21.67
C CYS A 725 28.52 23.98 22.78
N ARG A 726 28.84 24.30 24.05
CA ARG A 726 27.95 24.05 25.18
C ARG A 726 26.74 24.98 25.15
N ALA A 727 25.60 24.46 25.64
CA ALA A 727 24.34 25.16 25.80
C ALA A 727 24.50 26.55 26.43
N SER A 728 25.37 26.67 27.44
CA SER A 728 25.53 27.86 28.27
C SER A 728 26.64 28.80 27.82
N GLN A 729 27.50 28.43 26.85
CA GLN A 729 28.62 29.29 26.46
C GLN A 729 28.14 30.58 25.80
N ARG A 730 28.69 31.71 26.28
CA ARG A 730 28.41 33.05 25.80
C ARG A 730 29.56 33.56 24.92
N GLY A 731 29.23 34.01 23.71
CA GLY A 731 30.13 34.70 22.78
C GLY A 731 29.78 36.19 22.67
N LEU A 732 30.77 37.03 22.37
CA LEU A 732 30.64 38.50 22.42
C LEU A 732 31.30 39.16 21.22
N PHE A 733 30.53 39.91 20.42
CA PHE A 733 31.08 40.77 19.37
C PHE A 733 30.47 42.16 19.37
N THR A 734 31.22 43.15 18.89
CA THR A 734 30.66 44.49 18.67
C THR A 734 29.65 44.43 17.50
N PRO A 735 28.63 45.30 17.47
CA PRO A 735 27.55 45.23 16.47
C PRO A 735 28.00 45.27 14.99
N ASP A 736 29.14 45.91 14.71
CA ASP A 736 29.70 46.05 13.36
C ASP A 736 30.72 44.96 13.00
N PHE A 737 31.07 44.08 13.94
CA PHE A 737 32.07 43.05 13.69
C PHE A 737 31.51 41.99 12.74
N ILE A 738 32.32 41.60 11.77
CA ILE A 738 32.06 40.50 10.83
C ILE A 738 33.12 39.43 11.03
N TYR A 739 32.70 38.17 10.93
CA TYR A 739 33.58 37.03 11.12
C TYR A 739 33.07 35.82 10.34
N ASN A 740 33.97 35.05 9.75
CA ASN A 740 33.63 33.89 8.92
C ASN A 740 33.19 32.67 9.73
N GLY A 741 33.19 32.76 11.05
CA GLY A 741 32.56 31.82 11.97
C GLY A 741 31.35 32.41 12.69
N ALA A 742 30.72 33.48 12.16
CA ALA A 742 29.54 34.09 12.75
C ALA A 742 28.44 34.34 11.70
N GLY A 743 27.25 33.83 11.99
CA GLY A 743 26.02 33.98 11.25
C GLY A 743 24.84 34.20 12.21
N PHE A 744 23.67 33.69 11.86
CA PHE A 744 22.49 33.79 12.71
C PHE A 744 21.38 32.83 12.28
N ARG A 745 20.42 32.66 13.18
CA ARG A 745 19.15 31.98 12.98
C ARG A 745 18.02 32.98 13.18
N ALA A 746 16.99 32.87 12.36
CA ALA A 746 15.83 33.74 12.45
C ALA A 746 14.81 33.24 13.49
N ALA A 747 14.11 34.15 14.11
CA ALA A 747 12.96 33.89 14.97
C ALA A 747 11.77 34.76 14.55
N ARG A 748 10.57 34.32 14.93
CA ARG A 748 9.31 35.03 14.65
C ARG A 748 8.30 34.75 15.76
N ASN A 749 7.49 35.75 16.08
CA ASN A 749 6.31 35.51 16.92
C ASN A 749 5.20 34.87 16.06
N PRO A 750 4.34 34.00 16.62
CA PRO A 750 3.25 33.35 15.90
C PRO A 750 2.34 34.34 15.14
#